data_AF-S1PAF5-F1
#
_entry.id   AF-S1PAF5-F1
#
_cell.length_a   1.000
_cell.length_b   1.000
_cell.length_c   1.000
_cell.angle_alpha   90.00
_cell.angle_beta   90.00
_cell.angle_gamma   90.00
#
_symmetry.space_group_name_H-M   'P 1'
#
loop_
_entity.id
_entity.type
_entity.pdbx_description
1 polymer ?
#
loop_
_entity_poly.entity_id
_entity_poly.type
_entity_poly.pdbx_seq_one_letter_code
_entity_poly.pdbx_strand_id
1 'polypeptide(L)'
;EDDLTFISRLLSEVGIWFRFATDARLKIEVIEFFDDQSGYERGLTLPLRHPSGLHDSATEAVWGLNTAYSVVEKSVTTRDYNYREATAEMTTGQHDATGGDKTTYGEAYHYADNFLQKGDKEVAESGAFYARIRHERYLNEQAILKGQSTSSLLMPGLEIRVQGDDAPAVFRKGVLITGVTASAARDRSYELTFTAIPYSERYGYRPALIPRPVMAGTLPARVTSTVKNDIYAHIDKDGRYRVNLDFDRDTWKPGYESLWVRQSRPYAGDTYGLHLPLLAGTEVSIAFEEGNPDRPYIAGVKHDSAHTDHVTIQNYKRNVLRTPANNKIRLDDERGKEHIKVSTEYGGKSQLNLGHLVDAGKQQRGEGFELRTDMWGAVRAKKGIFISADTQDKAQGQVREMAPAMAILDGAQSQMKSLSTDAQTANADPADLSSQIALLQQSVKDLTQAAILLSAPKGVAIASGEHLQLAASKNLIANAGNHADIGVVKNMFIGVGQALSVFVRKAGIKLFANKGAISVQAQNDLMELLAQKSIVITSTEDEIKITAKKKITLNGGGSYIRLDACGIEAGTPGEYNVKAGYYGRKPKAKLTPELMAFPVIESGEFNAKFLFTDDDGLPYANTKYIACFSDGTQKEGITDENGYTENFNTDSKQTIDVRLLNQNIDMILGGVHE
;
A
#
# COMPACT_ATOMS: atom_id res chain seq x y z
N GLU A 1 38.59 14.85 30.10
CA GLU A 1 38.90 16.09 30.86
C GLU A 1 38.68 15.80 32.34
N ASP A 2 39.36 16.53 33.25
CA ASP A 2 39.05 16.49 34.68
C ASP A 2 37.96 17.52 35.02
N ASP A 3 37.42 17.46 36.25
CA ASP A 3 36.28 18.29 36.67
C ASP A 3 36.60 19.79 36.62
N LEU A 4 37.82 20.19 36.99
CA LEU A 4 38.25 21.58 36.94
C LEU A 4 38.31 22.11 35.51
N THR A 5 38.86 21.31 34.59
CA THR A 5 38.92 21.66 33.16
C THR A 5 37.51 21.75 32.59
N PHE A 6 36.62 20.83 32.94
CA PHE A 6 35.21 20.85 32.51
C PHE A 6 34.51 22.13 32.95
N ILE A 7 34.57 22.47 34.25
CA ILE A 7 33.95 23.68 34.80
C ILE A 7 34.56 24.93 34.17
N SER A 8 35.89 25.03 34.15
CA SER A 8 36.60 26.19 33.59
C SER A 8 36.26 26.39 32.11
N ARG A 9 36.13 25.30 31.35
CA ARG A 9 35.74 25.33 29.95
C ARG A 9 34.35 25.91 29.78
N LEU A 10 33.36 25.38 30.51
CA LEU A 10 31.98 25.88 30.46
C LEU A 10 31.91 27.37 30.79
N LEU A 11 32.58 27.80 31.87
CA LEU A 11 32.64 29.21 32.26
C LEU A 11 33.28 30.07 31.16
N SER A 12 34.38 29.59 30.56
CA SER A 12 35.04 30.31 29.47
C SER A 12 34.17 30.42 28.22
N GLU A 13 33.36 29.42 27.93
CA GLU A 13 32.48 29.37 26.77
C GLU A 13 31.38 30.44 26.87
N VAL A 14 30.78 30.59 28.04
CA VAL A 14 29.72 31.59 28.31
C VAL A 14 30.26 32.93 28.82
N GLY A 15 31.60 33.10 28.89
CA GLY A 15 32.23 34.37 29.22
C GLY A 15 32.20 34.76 30.70
N ILE A 16 31.92 33.80 31.59
CA ILE A 16 31.97 33.99 33.05
C ILE A 16 33.42 33.93 33.51
N TRP A 17 33.87 34.98 34.19
CA TRP A 17 35.12 35.00 34.93
C TRP A 17 34.84 34.83 36.42
N PHE A 18 35.85 34.47 37.19
CA PHE A 18 35.72 34.37 38.63
C PHE A 18 36.95 34.91 39.34
N ARG A 19 36.78 35.27 40.61
CA ARG A 19 37.87 35.64 41.51
C ARG A 19 37.70 34.97 42.86
N PHE A 20 38.79 34.91 43.61
CA PHE A 20 38.78 34.47 45.00
C PHE A 20 38.62 35.69 45.91
N ALA A 21 37.67 35.61 46.82
CA ALA A 21 37.45 36.60 47.86
C ALA A 21 37.40 35.91 49.23
N THR A 22 37.62 36.67 50.30
CA THR A 22 37.48 36.15 51.68
C THR A 22 36.19 36.67 52.29
N ASP A 23 35.28 35.77 52.71
CA ASP A 23 34.16 36.19 53.56
C ASP A 23 34.70 36.41 54.98
N ALA A 24 34.92 37.67 55.34
CA ALA A 24 35.47 38.06 56.64
C ALA A 24 34.60 37.62 57.83
N ARG A 25 33.30 37.37 57.64
CA ARG A 25 32.38 36.93 58.70
C ARG A 25 32.53 35.43 58.95
N LEU A 26 32.61 34.66 57.87
CA LEU A 26 32.68 33.19 57.91
C LEU A 26 34.12 32.65 57.98
N LYS A 27 35.13 33.49 57.71
CA LYS A 27 36.55 33.12 57.63
C LYS A 27 36.83 31.99 56.65
N ILE A 28 36.11 32.00 55.53
CA ILE A 28 36.30 31.06 54.42
C ILE A 28 36.68 31.83 53.16
N GLU A 29 37.39 31.15 52.27
CA GLU A 29 37.57 31.60 50.90
C GLU A 29 36.31 31.26 50.10
N VAL A 30 35.86 32.20 49.28
CA VAL A 30 34.73 32.05 48.38
C VAL A 30 35.18 32.33 46.96
N ILE A 31 34.56 31.64 46.01
CA ILE A 31 34.72 31.88 44.59
C ILE A 31 33.51 32.70 44.14
N GLU A 32 33.77 33.89 43.62
CA GLU A 32 32.74 34.78 43.12
C GLU A 32 32.75 34.74 41.59
N PHE A 33 31.61 34.37 41.00
CA PHE A 33 31.42 34.28 39.56
C PHE A 33 30.72 35.52 39.03
N PHE A 34 31.23 36.07 37.93
CA PHE A 34 30.71 37.28 37.31
C PHE A 34 30.74 37.15 35.77
N ASP A 35 29.76 37.78 35.12
CA ASP A 35 29.63 37.86 33.66
C ASP A 35 29.71 39.30 33.14
N ASP A 36 29.93 40.29 34.01
CA ASP A 36 30.03 41.70 33.63
C ASP A 36 30.98 42.50 34.57
N GLN A 37 31.00 43.82 34.40
CA GLN A 37 31.86 44.75 35.14
C GLN A 37 31.34 45.12 36.54
N SER A 38 30.16 44.64 36.94
CA SER A 38 29.61 44.87 38.29
C SER A 38 30.42 44.15 39.37
N GLY A 39 31.08 43.05 39.00
CA GLY A 39 31.99 42.31 39.87
C GLY A 39 33.35 42.96 40.10
N TYR A 40 33.67 44.06 39.41
CA TYR A 40 34.95 44.72 39.59
C TYR A 40 35.00 45.52 40.90
N GLU A 41 36.07 45.32 41.66
CA GLU A 41 36.38 46.23 42.76
C GLU A 41 36.94 47.53 42.22
N ARG A 42 36.63 48.66 42.87
CA ARG A 42 37.02 49.99 42.40
C ARG A 42 37.51 50.85 43.56
N GLY A 43 38.21 51.93 43.22
CA GLY A 43 38.53 53.02 44.15
C GLY A 43 40.00 53.10 44.56
N LEU A 44 40.86 52.18 44.11
CA LEU A 44 42.29 52.27 44.36
C LEU A 44 42.98 53.17 43.33
N THR A 45 43.68 54.19 43.81
CA THR A 45 44.49 55.09 42.98
C THR A 45 45.92 55.13 43.51
N LEU A 46 46.89 54.85 42.64
CA LEU A 46 48.31 54.72 43.02
C LEU A 46 49.18 55.76 42.27
N PRO A 47 50.17 56.38 42.93
CA PRO A 47 51.10 57.28 42.25
C PRO A 47 52.13 56.51 41.40
N LEU A 48 52.51 57.07 40.24
CA LEU A 48 53.67 56.61 39.47
C LEU A 48 54.96 57.09 40.15
N ARG A 49 55.77 56.15 40.68
CA ARG A 49 57.07 56.47 41.31
C ARG A 49 58.09 55.36 41.09
N HIS A 50 59.23 55.71 40.49
CA HIS A 50 60.32 54.77 40.29
C HIS A 50 61.08 54.52 41.62
N PRO A 51 61.45 53.28 41.97
CA PRO A 51 62.17 52.96 43.21
C PRO A 51 63.64 53.42 43.23
N SER A 52 64.06 54.31 42.32
CA SER A 52 65.43 54.83 42.27
C SER A 52 65.59 56.05 43.18
N GLY A 53 65.89 55.79 44.46
CA GLY A 53 66.22 56.80 45.46
C GLY A 53 66.65 56.17 46.79
N LEU A 54 67.31 56.94 47.66
CA LEU A 54 67.70 56.51 49.02
C LEU A 54 66.52 56.47 50.03
N HIS A 55 65.29 56.76 49.58
CA HIS A 55 64.10 56.86 50.44
C HIS A 55 62.82 56.48 49.69
N ASP A 56 62.01 55.57 50.23
CA ASP A 56 60.76 55.05 49.66
C ASP A 56 59.51 55.90 49.94
N SER A 57 59.66 57.02 50.68
CA SER A 57 58.58 57.94 51.06
C SER A 57 57.36 57.31 51.76
N ALA A 58 57.46 56.04 52.23
CA ALA A 58 56.39 55.26 52.87
C ALA A 58 55.03 55.22 52.11
N THR A 59 55.01 55.41 50.79
CA THR A 59 53.77 55.41 49.98
C THR A 59 53.78 54.24 49.00
N GLU A 60 52.70 53.44 48.98
CA GLU A 60 52.52 52.42 47.94
C GLU A 60 52.47 53.08 46.55
N ALA A 61 53.16 52.50 45.57
CA ALA A 61 53.31 53.11 44.25
C ALA A 61 53.32 52.06 43.14
N VAL A 62 53.23 52.54 41.89
CA VAL A 62 53.44 51.73 40.69
C VAL A 62 54.64 52.25 39.89
N TRP A 63 55.34 51.36 39.20
CA TRP A 63 56.42 51.69 38.27
C TRP A 63 56.57 50.63 37.18
N GLY A 64 57.51 50.84 36.26
CA GLY A 64 57.78 49.89 35.19
C GLY A 64 56.57 49.64 34.28
N LEU A 65 55.71 50.66 34.12
CA LEU A 65 54.47 50.55 33.35
C LEU A 65 54.78 50.36 31.87
N ASN A 66 54.27 49.27 31.30
CA ASN A 66 54.44 48.90 29.91
C ASN A 66 53.07 48.66 29.25
N THR A 67 52.92 49.10 28.01
CA THR A 67 51.72 48.91 27.20
C THR A 67 52.07 48.21 25.90
N ALA A 68 51.50 47.03 25.65
CA ALA A 68 51.61 46.33 24.38
C ALA A 68 50.24 46.33 23.69
N TYR A 69 50.20 46.71 22.42
CA TYR A 69 48.97 46.73 21.61
C TYR A 69 49.06 45.72 20.47
N SER A 70 47.93 45.13 20.11
CA SER A 70 47.77 44.23 18.96
C SER A 70 46.51 44.60 18.19
N VAL A 71 46.53 44.43 16.88
CA VAL A 71 45.33 44.61 16.04
C VAL A 71 44.45 43.37 16.23
N VAL A 72 43.18 43.60 16.55
CA VAL A 72 42.18 42.55 16.78
C VAL A 72 40.98 42.76 15.86
N GLU A 73 40.14 41.74 15.79
CA GLU A 73 38.99 41.66 14.91
C GLU A 73 37.99 42.79 15.21
N LYS A 74 37.50 43.45 14.17
CA LYS A 74 36.53 44.57 14.30
C LYS A 74 35.12 44.10 14.60
N SER A 75 34.76 42.92 14.12
CA SER A 75 33.43 42.37 14.31
C SER A 75 33.45 40.85 14.27
N VAL A 76 32.43 40.25 14.89
CA VAL A 76 32.25 38.80 14.93
C VAL A 76 30.88 38.43 14.38
N THR A 77 30.84 37.38 13.57
CA THR A 77 29.62 36.74 13.07
C THR A 77 29.67 35.26 13.44
N THR A 78 28.56 34.71 13.93
CA THR A 78 28.40 33.28 14.22
C THR A 78 27.32 32.67 13.34
N ARG A 79 27.46 31.38 13.03
CA ARG A 79 26.46 30.61 12.31
C ARG A 79 26.40 29.18 12.83
N ASP A 80 25.20 28.61 12.87
CA ASP A 80 25.03 27.17 13.13
C ASP A 80 23.98 26.55 12.20
N TYR A 81 23.76 25.26 12.34
CA TYR A 81 22.68 24.50 11.72
C TYR A 81 21.92 23.71 12.79
N ASN A 82 20.63 24.02 12.95
CA ASN A 82 19.71 23.28 13.79
C ASN A 82 18.76 22.45 12.93
N TYR A 83 18.95 21.13 12.87
CA TYR A 83 18.11 20.26 12.04
C TYR A 83 16.63 20.25 12.46
N ARG A 84 16.30 20.67 13.69
CA ARG A 84 14.91 20.75 14.18
C ARG A 84 14.17 21.94 13.55
N GLU A 85 14.91 22.96 13.14
CA GLU A 85 14.43 24.15 12.45
C GLU A 85 15.29 24.41 11.20
N ALA A 86 15.40 23.40 10.34
CA ALA A 86 16.41 23.35 9.27
C ALA A 86 16.37 24.52 8.27
N THR A 87 15.22 25.20 8.12
CA THR A 87 15.04 26.36 7.24
C THR A 87 15.30 27.71 7.93
N ALA A 88 15.54 27.72 9.24
CA ALA A 88 15.79 28.96 9.98
C ALA A 88 17.13 29.58 9.55
N GLU A 89 17.15 30.91 9.38
CA GLU A 89 18.39 31.65 9.14
C GLU A 89 19.17 31.79 10.45
N MET A 90 20.22 30.97 10.59
CA MET A 90 21.02 30.86 11.81
C MET A 90 22.31 31.69 11.78
N THR A 91 22.52 32.53 10.76
CA THR A 91 23.66 33.46 10.70
C THR A 91 23.32 34.74 11.47
N THR A 92 24.18 35.15 12.40
CA THR A 92 24.00 36.43 13.12
C THR A 92 24.34 37.63 12.24
N GLY A 93 23.95 38.82 12.68
CA GLY A 93 24.58 40.05 12.16
C GLY A 93 26.02 40.17 12.69
N GLN A 94 26.80 41.05 12.06
CA GLN A 94 28.13 41.44 12.56
C GLN A 94 27.97 42.16 13.91
N HIS A 95 28.62 41.64 14.94
CA HIS A 95 28.62 42.25 16.27
C HIS A 95 29.87 43.08 16.50
N ASP A 96 29.69 44.36 16.85
CA ASP A 96 30.75 45.28 17.26
C ASP A 96 30.48 45.87 18.66
N ALA A 97 31.25 45.43 19.67
CA ALA A 97 31.13 45.90 21.05
C ALA A 97 31.83 47.27 21.27
N THR A 98 32.72 47.67 20.36
CA THR A 98 33.45 48.95 20.46
C THR A 98 32.56 50.13 20.04
N GLY A 99 31.58 49.90 19.18
CA GLY A 99 30.73 50.93 18.59
C GLY A 99 31.44 51.78 17.53
N GLY A 100 32.26 51.16 16.68
CA GLY A 100 32.91 51.79 15.53
C GLY A 100 34.34 52.25 15.76
N ASP A 101 35.10 51.59 16.64
CA ASP A 101 36.53 51.85 16.80
C ASP A 101 37.28 51.62 15.47
N LYS A 102 38.21 52.51 15.15
CA LYS A 102 39.02 52.48 13.93
C LYS A 102 40.35 51.74 14.12
N THR A 103 40.66 51.31 15.34
CA THR A 103 41.89 50.59 15.69
C THR A 103 41.75 49.06 15.55
N THR A 104 40.55 48.56 15.28
CA THR A 104 40.26 47.15 14.98
C THR A 104 40.05 46.95 13.48
N TYR A 105 40.26 45.73 12.98
CA TYR A 105 40.15 45.43 11.53
C TYR A 105 39.60 44.02 11.26
N GLY A 106 38.90 43.85 10.13
CA GLY A 106 38.43 42.54 9.67
C GLY A 106 37.20 41.97 10.40
N GLU A 107 36.78 40.78 9.98
CA GLU A 107 35.64 40.04 10.55
C GLU A 107 36.11 38.64 10.96
N ALA A 108 35.74 38.22 12.17
CA ALA A 108 35.87 36.85 12.63
C ALA A 108 34.55 36.10 12.39
N TYR A 109 34.57 35.09 11.53
CA TYR A 109 33.43 34.22 11.25
C TYR A 109 33.61 32.86 11.95
N HIS A 110 32.63 32.49 12.78
CA HIS A 110 32.61 31.21 13.51
C HIS A 110 31.40 30.36 13.11
N TYR A 111 31.63 29.07 12.90
CA TYR A 111 30.59 28.10 12.57
C TYR A 111 30.50 27.00 13.63
N ALA A 112 29.29 26.49 13.88
CA ALA A 112 28.99 25.36 14.77
C ALA A 112 29.24 25.61 16.27
N ASP A 113 28.85 26.78 16.77
CA ASP A 113 28.97 27.15 18.19
C ASP A 113 27.98 26.44 19.14
N ASN A 114 27.10 25.59 18.61
CA ASN A 114 26.08 24.79 19.30
C ASN A 114 24.89 25.57 19.89
N PHE A 115 24.53 26.72 19.29
CA PHE A 115 23.35 27.48 19.72
C PHE A 115 22.07 27.03 19.00
N LEU A 116 20.96 26.99 19.74
CA LEU A 116 19.67 26.53 19.20
C LEU A 116 18.89 27.63 18.47
N GLN A 117 19.21 28.89 18.72
CA GLN A 117 18.56 30.06 18.14
C GLN A 117 19.56 31.19 17.91
N LYS A 118 19.35 31.97 16.83
CA LYS A 118 20.14 33.18 16.52
C LYS A 118 20.12 34.18 17.69
N GLY A 119 18.92 34.45 18.22
CA GLY A 119 18.66 35.30 19.38
C GLY A 119 19.22 36.72 19.31
N ASP A 120 19.09 37.43 20.43
CA ASP A 120 19.74 38.73 20.67
C ASP A 120 20.90 38.56 21.65
N LYS A 121 21.85 39.50 21.66
CA LYS A 121 23.08 39.44 22.46
C LYS A 121 22.85 39.29 23.97
N GLU A 122 21.68 39.70 24.48
CA GLU A 122 21.30 39.58 25.89
C GLU A 122 20.64 38.23 26.23
N VAL A 123 20.24 37.46 25.21
CA VAL A 123 19.71 36.11 25.40
C VAL A 123 20.88 35.14 25.50
N ALA A 124 21.12 34.61 26.70
CA ALA A 124 22.19 33.67 26.99
C ALA A 124 22.23 32.50 25.99
N GLU A 125 23.45 32.10 25.61
CA GLU A 125 23.72 30.97 24.70
C GLU A 125 23.06 31.06 23.31
N SER A 126 22.60 32.26 22.91
CA SER A 126 22.21 32.52 21.53
C SER A 126 23.42 32.77 20.63
N GLY A 127 23.23 32.66 19.31
CA GLY A 127 24.30 32.98 18.35
C GLY A 127 24.86 34.40 18.55
N ALA A 128 23.99 35.39 18.74
CA ALA A 128 24.38 36.79 18.97
C ALA A 128 25.11 36.97 20.31
N PHE A 129 24.73 36.21 21.35
CA PHE A 129 25.45 36.17 22.62
C PHE A 129 26.89 35.65 22.44
N TYR A 130 27.09 34.53 21.75
CA TYR A 130 28.43 34.02 21.49
C TYR A 130 29.27 34.97 20.62
N ALA A 131 28.65 35.64 19.63
CA ALA A 131 29.32 36.68 18.85
C ALA A 131 29.82 37.83 19.73
N ARG A 132 29.02 38.27 20.72
CA ARG A 132 29.42 39.25 21.74
C ARG A 132 30.60 38.73 22.56
N ILE A 133 30.46 37.60 23.23
CA ILE A 133 31.49 37.05 24.14
C ILE A 133 32.84 36.86 23.41
N ARG A 134 32.82 36.37 22.16
CA ARG A 134 34.03 36.23 21.34
C ARG A 134 34.65 37.58 21.01
N HIS A 135 33.85 38.57 20.62
CA HIS A 135 34.39 39.90 20.31
C HIS A 135 35.00 40.57 21.54
N GLU A 136 34.33 40.51 22.69
CA GLU A 136 34.87 41.06 23.94
C GLU A 136 36.20 40.40 24.33
N ARG A 137 36.36 39.09 24.09
CA ARG A 137 37.63 38.40 24.27
C ARG A 137 38.73 38.92 23.36
N TYR A 138 38.47 39.09 22.06
CA TYR A 138 39.41 39.71 21.13
C TYR A 138 39.81 41.12 21.61
N LEU A 139 38.85 41.92 22.07
CA LEU A 139 39.11 43.25 22.61
C LEU A 139 39.97 43.23 23.89
N ASN A 140 39.83 42.22 24.74
CA ASN A 140 40.71 42.07 25.90
C ASN A 140 42.18 41.77 25.52
N GLU A 141 42.43 41.22 24.34
CA GLU A 141 43.77 40.96 23.81
C GLU A 141 44.37 42.18 23.07
N GLN A 142 43.54 43.18 22.75
CA GLN A 142 43.95 44.37 22.01
C GLN A 142 45.04 45.16 22.75
N ALA A 143 44.99 45.21 24.08
CA ALA A 143 45.92 45.96 24.91
C ALA A 143 46.28 45.19 26.18
N ILE A 144 47.51 44.70 26.25
CA ILE A 144 48.05 44.04 27.44
C ILE A 144 48.99 45.01 28.15
N LEU A 145 48.65 45.31 29.40
CA LEU A 145 49.33 46.28 30.23
C LEU A 145 50.07 45.53 31.33
N LYS A 146 51.30 45.95 31.63
CA LYS A 146 52.11 45.36 32.70
C LYS A 146 52.70 46.43 33.58
N GLY A 147 52.93 46.10 34.84
CA GLY A 147 53.54 47.01 35.78
C GLY A 147 54.06 46.30 37.03
N GLN A 148 54.72 47.07 37.87
CA GLN A 148 55.21 46.65 39.17
C GLN A 148 54.58 47.52 40.25
N SER A 149 54.39 46.97 41.45
CA SER A 149 53.85 47.72 42.58
C SER A 149 54.32 47.17 43.91
N THR A 150 54.35 48.04 44.92
CA THR A 150 54.46 47.67 46.34
C THR A 150 53.09 47.51 47.02
N SER A 151 51.97 47.77 46.32
CA SER A 151 50.65 47.71 46.95
C SER A 151 50.18 46.28 47.17
N SER A 152 49.93 45.91 48.43
CA SER A 152 49.40 44.59 48.79
C SER A 152 47.92 44.41 48.45
N LEU A 153 47.24 45.48 48.04
CA LEU A 153 45.82 45.49 47.69
C LEU A 153 45.54 45.03 46.25
N LEU A 154 46.55 44.94 45.39
CA LEU A 154 46.33 44.55 44.00
C LEU A 154 45.96 43.07 43.89
N MET A 155 44.81 42.82 43.28
CA MET A 155 44.28 41.49 43.01
C MET A 155 43.54 41.45 41.67
N PRO A 156 43.44 40.29 41.01
CA PRO A 156 42.59 40.15 39.83
C PRO A 156 41.15 40.59 40.10
N GLY A 157 40.57 41.36 39.19
CA GLY A 157 39.24 41.95 39.34
C GLY A 157 39.21 43.35 39.96
N LEU A 158 40.35 43.93 40.35
CA LEU A 158 40.45 45.31 40.84
C LEU A 158 40.73 46.31 39.70
N GLU A 159 39.88 47.33 39.56
CA GLU A 159 40.16 48.51 38.73
C GLU A 159 41.05 49.48 39.51
N ILE A 160 42.17 49.87 38.91
CA ILE A 160 43.07 50.89 39.45
C ILE A 160 43.24 52.07 38.50
N ARG A 161 43.55 53.24 39.06
CA ARG A 161 44.01 54.43 38.32
C ARG A 161 45.38 54.84 38.78
N VAL A 162 46.20 55.32 37.86
CA VAL A 162 47.55 55.80 38.16
C VAL A 162 47.60 57.33 38.14
N GLN A 163 48.15 57.93 39.19
CA GLN A 163 48.39 59.37 39.29
C GLN A 163 49.79 59.75 38.82
N GLY A 164 49.90 60.92 38.19
CA GLY A 164 51.15 61.49 37.67
C GLY A 164 51.04 61.80 36.18
N ASP A 165 51.46 63.00 35.78
CA ASP A 165 51.33 63.46 34.38
C ASP A 165 52.16 62.61 33.40
N ASP A 166 53.26 62.03 33.89
CA ASP A 166 54.15 61.14 33.14
C ASP A 166 53.61 59.71 32.99
N ALA A 167 52.49 59.36 33.64
CA ALA A 167 51.89 58.03 33.50
C ALA A 167 51.22 57.86 32.13
N PRO A 168 51.38 56.69 31.47
CA PRO A 168 50.72 56.44 30.18
C PRO A 168 49.21 56.63 30.31
N ALA A 169 48.60 57.28 29.29
CA ALA A 169 47.22 57.75 29.37
C ALA A 169 46.20 56.64 29.69
N VAL A 170 46.47 55.39 29.27
CA VAL A 170 45.61 54.23 29.56
C VAL A 170 45.54 53.93 31.06
N PHE A 171 46.67 54.00 31.78
CA PHE A 171 46.72 53.79 33.24
C PHE A 171 46.05 54.92 34.02
N ARG A 172 46.06 56.15 33.48
CA ARG A 172 45.36 57.30 34.07
C ARG A 172 43.83 57.18 33.94
N LYS A 173 43.35 56.62 32.83
CA LYS A 173 41.92 56.41 32.57
C LYS A 173 41.31 55.27 33.40
N GLY A 174 42.10 54.26 33.71
CA GLY A 174 41.70 53.11 34.51
C GLY A 174 42.08 51.80 33.84
N VAL A 175 42.60 50.85 34.63
CA VAL A 175 42.99 49.53 34.16
C VAL A 175 42.48 48.47 35.13
N LEU A 176 42.00 47.35 34.59
CA LEU A 176 41.57 46.21 35.36
C LEU A 176 42.73 45.23 35.52
N ILE A 177 43.09 44.91 36.76
CA ILE A 177 44.08 43.88 37.07
C ILE A 177 43.52 42.51 36.68
N THR A 178 44.26 41.76 35.84
CA THR A 178 43.88 40.42 35.37
C THR A 178 44.80 39.32 35.90
N GLY A 179 45.98 39.68 36.40
CA GLY A 179 46.90 38.75 37.02
C GLY A 179 47.93 39.45 37.89
N VAL A 180 48.33 38.81 38.97
CA VAL A 180 49.39 39.29 39.86
C VAL A 180 50.38 38.17 40.16
N THR A 181 51.64 38.52 40.33
CA THR A 181 52.67 37.62 40.82
C THR A 181 53.46 38.37 41.87
N ALA A 182 53.22 38.01 43.13
CA ALA A 182 53.82 38.67 44.29
C ALA A 182 55.03 37.89 44.81
N SER A 183 56.01 38.63 45.35
CA SER A 183 57.17 38.07 46.02
C SER A 183 57.46 38.86 47.30
N ALA A 184 57.67 38.15 48.41
CA ALA A 184 58.07 38.74 49.68
C ALA A 184 59.29 37.98 50.23
N ALA A 185 60.18 38.67 50.95
CA ALA A 185 61.17 38.02 51.83
C ALA A 185 61.44 38.93 53.03
N ARG A 186 62.19 38.44 54.03
CA ARG A 186 62.46 39.22 55.26
C ARG A 186 63.48 40.34 55.07
N ASP A 187 64.29 40.25 54.02
CA ASP A 187 65.38 41.16 53.67
C ASP A 187 65.03 42.09 52.49
N ARG A 188 63.80 42.04 51.99
CA ARG A 188 63.31 42.89 50.89
C ARG A 188 61.86 43.31 51.11
N SER A 189 61.48 44.44 50.54
CA SER A 189 60.10 44.92 50.56
C SER A 189 59.17 44.01 49.76
N TYR A 190 57.88 44.02 50.10
CA TYR A 190 56.85 43.37 49.30
C TYR A 190 56.78 44.03 47.92
N GLU A 191 56.90 43.22 46.87
CA GLU A 191 56.78 43.66 45.50
C GLU A 191 55.95 42.66 44.72
N LEU A 192 55.16 43.17 43.79
CA LEU A 192 54.45 42.34 42.82
C LEU A 192 54.60 42.88 41.42
N THR A 193 54.53 41.97 40.46
CA THR A 193 54.26 42.31 39.06
C THR A 193 52.80 42.03 38.76
N PHE A 194 52.19 42.88 37.94
CA PHE A 194 50.80 42.69 37.54
C PHE A 194 50.64 42.78 36.03
N THR A 195 49.61 42.09 35.54
CA THR A 195 49.07 42.24 34.19
C THR A 195 47.69 42.85 34.31
N ALA A 196 47.34 43.73 33.38
CA ALA A 196 46.09 44.43 33.36
C ALA A 196 45.61 44.65 31.92
N ILE A 197 44.32 44.97 31.77
CA ILE A 197 43.72 45.43 30.53
C ILE A 197 43.09 46.81 30.75
N PRO A 198 42.87 47.62 29.71
CA PRO A 198 42.13 48.87 29.84
C PRO A 198 40.73 48.63 30.42
N TYR A 199 40.30 49.48 31.35
CA TYR A 199 38.91 49.48 31.79
C TYR A 199 38.00 50.02 30.67
N SER A 200 36.85 49.35 30.47
CA SER A 200 35.83 49.73 29.48
C SER A 200 34.44 49.65 30.10
N GLU A 201 33.63 50.68 29.88
CA GLU A 201 32.20 50.66 30.24
C GLU A 201 31.36 49.86 29.23
N ARG A 202 31.91 49.57 28.05
CA ARG A 202 31.17 48.92 26.95
C ARG A 202 31.24 47.40 26.96
N TYR A 203 32.34 46.85 27.48
CA TYR A 203 32.58 45.41 27.51
C TYR A 203 33.41 45.01 28.74
N GLY A 204 33.19 43.79 29.21
CA GLY A 204 33.89 43.22 30.35
C GLY A 204 35.15 42.44 29.97
N TYR A 205 35.80 41.91 31.00
CA TYR A 205 36.85 40.91 30.90
C TYR A 205 36.21 39.56 30.60
N ARG A 206 36.83 38.82 29.69
CA ARG A 206 36.48 37.46 29.32
C ARG A 206 37.69 36.57 29.53
N PRO A 207 37.52 35.42 30.19
CA PRO A 207 38.60 34.44 30.28
C PRO A 207 38.94 33.91 28.89
N ALA A 208 40.18 33.44 28.74
CA ALA A 208 40.63 32.76 27.54
C ALA A 208 39.76 31.52 27.26
N LEU A 209 39.39 31.30 25.99
CA LEU A 209 38.54 30.18 25.61
C LEU A 209 39.31 28.86 25.75
N ILE A 210 38.77 27.92 26.52
CA ILE A 210 39.29 26.56 26.59
C ILE A 210 38.62 25.72 25.50
N PRO A 211 39.38 25.06 24.59
CA PRO A 211 38.80 24.23 23.54
C PRO A 211 37.94 23.08 24.09
N ARG A 212 36.85 22.76 23.40
CA ARG A 212 36.03 21.57 23.71
C ARG A 212 36.82 20.28 23.48
N PRO A 213 36.59 19.23 24.30
CA PRO A 213 37.15 17.91 24.00
C PRO A 213 36.58 17.40 22.67
N VAL A 214 37.42 16.73 21.89
CA VAL A 214 37.08 16.28 20.52
C VAL A 214 36.90 14.76 20.50
N MET A 215 35.70 14.33 20.11
CA MET A 215 35.35 12.93 19.85
C MET A 215 35.73 12.59 18.39
N ALA A 216 37.00 12.28 18.16
CA ALA A 216 37.58 12.12 16.82
C ALA A 216 37.07 10.91 16.01
N GLY A 217 36.25 10.03 16.58
CA GLY A 217 35.79 8.79 15.96
C GLY A 217 34.39 8.39 16.42
N THR A 218 34.02 7.13 16.16
CA THR A 218 32.72 6.61 16.60
C THR A 218 32.83 5.83 17.90
N LEU A 219 31.84 5.97 18.76
CA LEU A 219 31.68 5.14 19.95
C LEU A 219 30.59 4.08 19.77
N PRO A 220 30.77 2.86 20.28
CA PRO A 220 29.71 1.88 20.31
C PRO A 220 28.63 2.31 21.32
N ALA A 221 27.38 2.04 20.95
CA ALA A 221 26.23 2.20 21.81
C ALA A 221 25.17 1.16 21.45
N ARG A 222 24.22 0.95 22.35
CA ARG A 222 23.06 0.09 22.10
C ARG A 222 21.78 0.89 22.09
N VAL A 223 20.92 0.64 21.11
CA VAL A 223 19.60 1.30 21.06
C VAL A 223 18.73 0.81 22.20
N THR A 224 18.06 1.73 22.91
CA THR A 224 17.26 1.43 24.09
C THR A 224 15.76 1.57 23.85
N SER A 225 14.95 0.95 24.71
CA SER A 225 13.49 1.13 24.75
C SER A 225 13.05 1.35 26.19
N THR A 226 12.01 2.16 26.37
CA THR A 226 11.34 2.35 27.67
C THR A 226 10.41 1.19 28.01
N VAL A 227 10.13 0.30 27.04
CA VAL A 227 9.28 -0.88 27.20
C VAL A 227 10.16 -2.11 27.45
N LYS A 228 9.82 -2.88 28.50
CA LYS A 228 10.54 -4.10 28.84
C LYS A 228 10.32 -5.17 27.77
N ASN A 229 11.41 -5.80 27.29
CA ASN A 229 11.40 -6.84 26.25
C ASN A 229 10.77 -6.40 24.93
N ASP A 230 10.87 -5.11 24.60
CA ASP A 230 10.43 -4.62 23.31
C ASP A 230 11.26 -5.21 22.17
N ILE A 231 10.62 -5.58 21.07
CA ILE A 231 11.33 -5.98 19.85
C ILE A 231 11.89 -4.74 19.16
N TYR A 232 11.12 -3.64 19.17
CA TYR A 232 11.51 -2.40 18.51
C TYR A 232 12.09 -1.42 19.52
N ALA A 233 12.96 -0.54 19.05
CA ALA A 233 13.39 0.59 19.86
C ALA A 233 12.28 1.64 19.95
N HIS A 234 12.20 2.34 21.08
CA HIS A 234 11.33 3.51 21.21
C HIS A 234 11.89 4.65 20.36
N ILE A 235 11.06 5.21 19.48
CA ILE A 235 11.35 6.40 18.67
C ILE A 235 10.45 7.57 19.04
N ASP A 236 10.95 8.79 18.88
CA ASP A 236 10.12 9.98 19.07
C ASP A 236 9.35 10.38 17.79
N LYS A 237 8.59 11.48 17.88
CA LYS A 237 7.81 12.03 16.76
C LYS A 237 8.64 12.39 15.52
N ASP A 238 9.96 12.57 15.68
CA ASP A 238 10.89 12.95 14.63
C ASP A 238 11.73 11.74 14.15
N GLY A 239 11.45 10.53 14.66
CA GLY A 239 12.14 9.29 14.29
C GLY A 239 13.57 9.18 14.84
N ARG A 240 13.87 9.84 15.96
CA ARG A 240 15.13 9.75 16.70
C ARG A 240 15.08 8.63 17.74
N TYR A 241 16.25 8.17 18.17
CA TYR A 241 16.40 7.06 19.11
C TYR A 241 17.05 7.52 20.41
N ARG A 242 16.91 6.72 21.46
CA ARG A 242 17.77 6.78 22.64
C ARG A 242 18.76 5.62 22.61
N VAL A 243 19.95 5.85 23.15
CA VAL A 243 21.06 4.90 23.11
C VAL A 243 21.75 4.86 24.47
N ASN A 244 22.24 3.69 24.84
CA ASN A 244 23.14 3.51 25.97
C ASN A 244 24.58 3.48 25.42
N LEU A 245 25.40 4.44 25.83
CA LEU A 245 26.81 4.52 25.43
C LEU A 245 27.64 3.57 26.30
N ASP A 246 28.45 2.71 25.70
CA ASP A 246 29.15 1.65 26.44
C ASP A 246 30.17 2.17 27.48
N PHE A 247 30.63 3.42 27.35
CA PHE A 247 31.53 4.05 28.32
C PHE A 247 30.81 4.67 29.51
N ASP A 248 29.47 4.82 29.44
CA ASP A 248 28.69 5.36 30.54
C ASP A 248 28.69 4.36 31.70
N ARG A 249 29.10 4.83 32.88
CA ARG A 249 29.26 4.03 34.09
C ARG A 249 28.06 4.19 35.02
N ASP A 250 27.19 5.15 34.75
CA ASP A 250 26.02 5.40 35.56
C ASP A 250 24.88 4.43 35.23
N THR A 251 24.01 4.22 36.20
CA THR A 251 22.84 3.36 36.05
C THR A 251 21.60 4.20 35.81
N TRP A 252 21.01 4.06 34.63
CA TRP A 252 19.80 4.75 34.23
C TRP A 252 18.62 3.80 34.13
N LYS A 253 17.40 4.37 34.11
CA LYS A 253 16.21 3.60 33.74
C LYS A 253 16.28 3.29 32.23
N PRO A 254 15.88 2.08 31.79
CA PRO A 254 15.84 1.74 30.38
C PRO A 254 15.15 2.79 29.52
N GLY A 255 15.83 3.24 28.48
CA GLY A 255 15.33 4.27 27.58
C GLY A 255 15.48 5.68 28.14
N TYR A 256 16.35 5.95 29.11
CA TYR A 256 16.68 7.30 29.63
C TYR A 256 18.20 7.53 29.74
N GLU A 257 19.01 6.69 29.09
CA GLU A 257 20.48 6.75 29.09
C GLU A 257 21.04 7.90 28.24
N SER A 258 20.25 8.43 27.30
CA SER A 258 20.66 9.55 26.46
C SER A 258 19.49 10.48 26.12
N LEU A 259 19.83 11.67 25.61
CA LEU A 259 18.91 12.50 24.84
C LEU A 259 18.58 11.82 23.49
N TRP A 260 17.64 12.42 22.75
CA TRP A 260 17.24 11.93 21.44
C TRP A 260 18.33 12.14 20.39
N VAL A 261 18.79 11.04 19.81
CA VAL A 261 19.87 10.96 18.83
C VAL A 261 19.31 10.68 17.43
N ARG A 262 19.70 11.50 16.44
CA ARG A 262 19.26 11.32 15.04
C ARG A 262 20.03 10.18 14.39
N GLN A 263 19.36 9.42 13.52
CA GLN A 263 20.01 8.37 12.72
C GLN A 263 20.32 8.84 11.30
N SER A 264 21.56 8.64 10.86
CA SER A 264 21.94 8.76 9.45
C SER A 264 21.20 7.71 8.61
N ARG A 265 20.65 8.13 7.47
CA ARG A 265 19.82 7.26 6.62
C ARG A 265 20.44 7.09 5.23
N PRO A 266 20.38 5.89 4.64
CA PRO A 266 20.83 5.66 3.27
C PRO A 266 20.03 6.48 2.22
N TYR A 267 18.76 6.78 2.51
CA TYR A 267 17.90 7.57 1.63
C TYR A 267 16.86 8.34 2.46
N ALA A 268 16.79 9.66 2.27
CA ALA A 268 15.84 10.53 2.94
C ALA A 268 15.49 11.74 2.05
N GLY A 269 14.25 12.20 2.13
CA GLY A 269 13.69 13.39 1.50
C GLY A 269 12.50 13.89 2.30
N ASP A 270 11.68 14.77 1.72
CA ASP A 270 10.54 15.38 2.40
C ASP A 270 9.44 14.35 2.75
N THR A 271 8.78 13.77 1.73
CA THR A 271 7.71 12.77 1.90
C THR A 271 8.14 11.33 1.58
N TYR A 272 9.42 11.11 1.28
CA TYR A 272 9.98 9.83 0.83
C TYR A 272 11.31 9.53 1.53
N GLY A 273 11.61 8.24 1.73
CA GLY A 273 12.87 7.81 2.36
C GLY A 273 12.89 6.31 2.69
N LEU A 274 14.04 5.84 3.17
CA LEU A 274 14.22 4.48 3.68
C LEU A 274 14.39 4.54 5.20
N HIS A 275 13.34 4.15 5.94
CA HIS A 275 13.38 4.01 7.40
C HIS A 275 13.02 2.58 7.78
N LEU A 276 14.02 1.81 8.19
CA LEU A 276 13.86 0.51 8.83
C LEU A 276 14.07 0.72 10.33
N PRO A 277 13.01 0.67 11.17
CA PRO A 277 13.14 0.93 12.59
C PRO A 277 14.16 0.00 13.24
N LEU A 278 15.06 0.56 14.05
CA LEU A 278 16.03 -0.22 14.79
C LEU A 278 15.34 -1.04 15.87
N LEU A 279 15.92 -2.20 16.19
CA LEU A 279 15.45 -3.08 17.23
C LEU A 279 16.09 -2.69 18.56
N ALA A 280 15.40 -2.93 19.67
CA ALA A 280 15.99 -2.72 20.99
C ALA A 280 17.23 -3.63 21.15
N GLY A 281 18.31 -3.09 21.71
CA GLY A 281 19.58 -3.80 21.88
C GLY A 281 20.50 -3.84 20.66
N THR A 282 20.05 -3.34 19.50
CA THR A 282 20.88 -3.26 18.29
C THR A 282 22.12 -2.39 18.55
N GLU A 283 23.29 -2.90 18.17
CA GLU A 283 24.54 -2.16 18.25
C GLU A 283 24.60 -1.08 17.15
N VAL A 284 24.97 0.13 17.54
CA VAL A 284 25.11 1.29 16.66
C VAL A 284 26.45 1.99 16.90
N SER A 285 26.96 2.63 15.84
CA SER A 285 28.08 3.57 15.95
C SER A 285 27.56 4.99 16.14
N ILE A 286 27.92 5.63 17.25
CA ILE A 286 27.64 7.05 17.51
C ILE A 286 28.81 7.88 17.02
N ALA A 287 28.56 8.77 16.06
CA ALA A 287 29.48 9.81 15.65
C ALA A 287 29.03 11.16 16.22
N PHE A 288 29.91 12.16 16.13
CA PHE A 288 29.73 13.46 16.74
C PHE A 288 29.97 14.54 15.70
N GLU A 289 29.02 15.46 15.49
CA GLU A 289 29.18 16.54 14.52
C GLU A 289 30.38 17.42 14.91
N GLU A 290 31.36 17.55 13.99
CA GLU A 290 32.66 18.22 14.25
C GLU A 290 33.46 17.65 15.44
N GLY A 291 33.15 16.43 15.87
CA GLY A 291 33.71 15.84 17.09
C GLY A 291 33.16 16.44 18.38
N ASN A 292 32.09 17.23 18.33
CA ASN A 292 31.46 17.81 19.51
C ASN A 292 30.70 16.74 20.33
N PRO A 293 31.10 16.44 21.58
CA PRO A 293 30.44 15.45 22.43
C PRO A 293 28.94 15.69 22.62
N ASP A 294 28.49 16.94 22.53
CA ASP A 294 27.11 17.35 22.74
C ASP A 294 26.22 17.20 21.49
N ARG A 295 26.81 16.80 20.35
CA ARG A 295 26.11 16.62 19.06
C ARG A 295 26.23 15.18 18.52
N PRO A 296 25.76 14.17 19.27
CA PRO A 296 25.79 12.79 18.80
C PRO A 296 24.76 12.52 17.71
N TYR A 297 25.10 11.63 16.78
CA TYR A 297 24.18 11.01 15.83
C TYR A 297 24.58 9.55 15.58
N ILE A 298 23.60 8.70 15.26
CA ILE A 298 23.86 7.31 14.85
C ILE A 298 24.38 7.34 13.41
N ALA A 299 25.65 7.00 13.22
CA ALA A 299 26.31 6.96 11.92
C ALA A 299 26.06 5.64 11.16
N GLY A 300 25.84 4.54 11.88
CA GLY A 300 25.67 3.22 11.29
C GLY A 300 25.21 2.17 12.29
N VAL A 301 24.81 1.02 11.77
CA VAL A 301 24.29 -0.14 12.51
C VAL A 301 25.25 -1.31 12.33
N LYS A 302 25.44 -2.12 13.38
CA LYS A 302 26.37 -3.25 13.39
C LYS A 302 25.68 -4.55 13.79
N HIS A 303 26.20 -5.66 13.27
CA HIS A 303 25.91 -6.99 13.80
C HIS A 303 26.95 -7.32 14.88
N ASP A 304 26.59 -8.21 15.80
CA ASP A 304 27.48 -8.68 16.87
C ASP A 304 27.34 -10.20 17.06
N SER A 305 28.04 -10.76 18.05
CA SER A 305 28.00 -12.21 18.31
C SER A 305 26.67 -12.72 18.83
N ALA A 306 25.85 -11.87 19.45
CA ALA A 306 24.49 -12.19 19.88
C ALA A 306 23.46 -11.97 18.76
N HIS A 307 23.75 -11.05 17.84
CA HIS A 307 22.92 -10.63 16.71
C HIS A 307 23.70 -10.78 15.40
N THR A 308 23.92 -12.02 14.97
CA THR A 308 24.75 -12.33 13.80
C THR A 308 24.13 -11.86 12.48
N ASP A 309 24.98 -11.55 11.50
CA ASP A 309 24.54 -11.22 10.14
C ASP A 309 23.73 -12.36 9.48
N HIS A 310 22.82 -12.00 8.58
CA HIS A 310 22.03 -12.95 7.80
C HIS A 310 22.80 -13.53 6.61
N VAL A 311 23.87 -12.86 6.18
CA VAL A 311 24.75 -13.29 5.10
C VAL A 311 26.12 -13.64 5.70
N THR A 312 26.52 -14.88 5.51
CA THR A 312 27.76 -15.46 6.02
C THR A 312 28.44 -16.25 4.91
N ILE A 313 29.59 -16.87 5.20
CA ILE A 313 30.28 -17.74 4.26
C ILE A 313 29.41 -18.90 3.72
N GLN A 314 28.39 -19.32 4.48
CA GLN A 314 27.47 -20.41 4.09
C GLN A 314 26.45 -20.00 3.02
N ASN A 315 26.33 -18.71 2.72
CA ASN A 315 25.36 -18.12 1.80
C ASN A 315 25.84 -16.78 1.21
N TYR A 316 27.14 -16.63 0.98
CA TYR A 316 27.79 -15.36 0.63
C TYR A 316 27.38 -14.74 -0.72
N LYS A 317 26.63 -15.47 -1.55
CA LYS A 317 26.05 -14.97 -2.82
C LYS A 317 24.62 -14.45 -2.66
N ARG A 318 24.13 -14.36 -1.42
CA ARG A 318 22.76 -13.94 -1.10
C ARG A 318 22.73 -12.48 -0.68
N ASN A 319 21.73 -11.77 -1.18
CA ASN A 319 21.31 -10.46 -0.73
C ASN A 319 19.94 -10.62 -0.04
N VAL A 320 19.76 -10.05 1.15
CA VAL A 320 18.50 -10.21 1.88
C VAL A 320 18.13 -8.98 2.70
N LEU A 321 16.89 -8.52 2.53
CA LEU A 321 16.19 -7.70 3.52
C LEU A 321 15.22 -8.62 4.26
N ARG A 322 15.35 -8.70 5.58
CA ARG A 322 14.51 -9.54 6.46
C ARG A 322 14.05 -8.75 7.66
N THR A 323 12.75 -8.69 7.90
CA THR A 323 12.18 -8.05 9.09
C THR A 323 11.99 -9.05 10.24
N PRO A 324 11.75 -8.61 11.49
CA PRO A 324 11.49 -9.50 12.63
C PRO A 324 10.33 -10.49 12.40
N ALA A 325 9.27 -10.05 11.73
CA ALA A 325 8.13 -10.90 11.33
C ALA A 325 8.45 -11.84 10.14
N ASN A 326 9.72 -11.90 9.72
CA ASN A 326 10.20 -12.69 8.61
C ASN A 326 9.58 -12.32 7.24
N ASN A 327 9.17 -11.05 7.08
CA ASN A 327 8.94 -10.47 5.76
C ASN A 327 10.30 -10.36 5.06
N LYS A 328 10.40 -10.85 3.83
CA LYS A 328 11.67 -11.04 3.14
C LYS A 328 11.61 -10.55 1.71
N ILE A 329 12.69 -9.89 1.31
CA ILE A 329 13.12 -9.75 -0.08
C ILE A 329 14.50 -10.38 -0.15
N ARG A 330 14.63 -11.48 -0.90
CA ARG A 330 15.87 -12.25 -1.03
C ARG A 330 16.22 -12.38 -2.49
N LEU A 331 17.47 -12.09 -2.84
CA LEU A 331 18.05 -12.31 -4.15
C LEU A 331 19.26 -13.21 -3.96
N ASP A 332 19.37 -14.28 -4.73
CA ASP A 332 20.50 -15.21 -4.69
C ASP A 332 21.18 -15.18 -6.05
N ASP A 333 22.48 -14.87 -6.08
CA ASP A 333 23.27 -14.64 -7.29
C ASP A 333 24.18 -15.84 -7.64
N GLU A 334 23.87 -17.03 -7.12
CA GLU A 334 24.53 -18.25 -7.57
C GLU A 334 24.25 -18.48 -9.07
N ARG A 335 25.30 -18.36 -9.90
CA ARG A 335 25.21 -18.48 -11.36
C ARG A 335 24.55 -19.79 -11.80
N GLY A 336 23.53 -19.68 -12.66
CA GLY A 336 22.72 -20.80 -13.13
C GLY A 336 21.62 -21.24 -12.16
N LYS A 337 21.55 -20.61 -10.98
CA LYS A 337 20.56 -20.88 -9.91
C LYS A 337 20.03 -19.57 -9.32
N GLU A 338 20.09 -18.49 -10.09
CA GLU A 338 19.63 -17.19 -9.66
C GLU A 338 18.14 -17.24 -9.34
N HIS A 339 17.76 -16.60 -8.23
CA HIS A 339 16.35 -16.49 -7.88
C HIS A 339 16.05 -15.28 -7.01
N ILE A 340 14.80 -14.81 -7.11
CA ILE A 340 14.24 -13.76 -6.28
C ILE A 340 13.07 -14.34 -5.48
N LYS A 341 13.03 -14.06 -4.18
CA LYS A 341 11.92 -14.40 -3.29
C LYS A 341 11.43 -13.16 -2.57
N VAL A 342 10.16 -12.84 -2.76
CA VAL A 342 9.42 -11.88 -1.94
C VAL A 342 8.39 -12.65 -1.13
N SER A 343 8.47 -12.61 0.20
CA SER A 343 7.58 -13.42 1.04
C SER A 343 7.20 -12.77 2.35
N THR A 344 6.01 -13.09 2.84
CA THR A 344 5.56 -12.89 4.23
C THR A 344 5.15 -14.23 4.83
N GLU A 345 5.22 -14.39 6.15
CA GLU A 345 4.69 -15.60 6.82
C GLU A 345 3.16 -15.61 6.86
N TYR A 346 2.51 -14.44 6.74
CA TYR A 346 1.06 -14.33 6.78
C TYR A 346 0.39 -15.11 5.62
N GLY A 347 -0.71 -15.80 5.91
CA GLY A 347 -1.41 -16.65 4.94
C GLY A 347 -0.63 -17.89 4.52
N GLY A 348 0.04 -18.54 5.49
CA GLY A 348 0.73 -19.82 5.29
C GLY A 348 2.03 -19.75 4.50
N LYS A 349 2.64 -18.57 4.38
CA LYS A 349 3.70 -18.14 3.45
C LYS A 349 3.20 -17.68 2.08
N SER A 350 2.65 -16.47 2.06
CA SER A 350 2.32 -15.77 0.80
C SER A 350 3.60 -15.26 0.15
N GLN A 351 3.87 -15.67 -1.09
CA GLN A 351 5.14 -15.45 -1.75
C GLN A 351 5.06 -15.31 -3.27
N LEU A 352 5.95 -14.49 -3.81
CA LEU A 352 6.36 -14.47 -5.22
C LEU A 352 7.79 -15.03 -5.29
N ASN A 353 7.97 -16.11 -6.06
CA ASN A 353 9.28 -16.67 -6.36
C ASN A 353 9.56 -16.60 -7.87
N LEU A 354 10.78 -16.23 -8.25
CA LEU A 354 11.22 -16.08 -9.64
C LEU A 354 12.57 -16.80 -9.83
N GLY A 355 12.78 -17.50 -10.95
CA GLY A 355 14.05 -18.12 -11.32
C GLY A 355 14.16 -19.59 -10.87
N HIS A 356 15.20 -19.92 -10.12
CA HIS A 356 15.46 -21.24 -9.54
C HIS A 356 14.83 -21.38 -8.14
N LEU A 357 13.63 -21.94 -8.06
CA LEU A 357 12.86 -21.98 -6.82
C LEU A 357 13.40 -23.07 -5.90
N VAL A 358 13.80 -22.71 -4.69
CA VAL A 358 14.31 -23.65 -3.68
C VAL A 358 13.41 -23.75 -2.45
N ASP A 359 13.42 -24.93 -1.82
CA ASP A 359 12.77 -25.17 -0.54
C ASP A 359 13.63 -24.68 0.65
N ALA A 360 13.22 -25.03 1.88
CA ALA A 360 13.96 -24.67 3.09
C ALA A 360 15.33 -25.37 3.20
N GLY A 361 15.48 -26.56 2.62
CA GLY A 361 16.72 -27.33 2.53
C GLY A 361 17.65 -26.90 1.38
N LYS A 362 17.31 -25.79 0.70
CA LYS A 362 18.00 -25.28 -0.50
C LYS A 362 17.93 -26.26 -1.69
N GLN A 363 17.02 -27.23 -1.67
CA GLN A 363 16.80 -28.14 -2.79
C GLN A 363 15.85 -27.48 -3.80
N GLN A 364 16.13 -27.70 -5.07
CA GLN A 364 15.27 -27.20 -6.14
C GLN A 364 13.89 -27.84 -6.06
N ARG A 365 12.85 -27.01 -6.09
CA ARG A 365 11.44 -27.42 -6.08
C ARG A 365 10.67 -26.96 -7.32
N GLY A 366 11.30 -26.15 -8.18
CA GLY A 366 10.69 -25.66 -9.42
C GLY A 366 11.55 -24.63 -10.14
N GLU A 367 11.11 -24.26 -11.34
CA GLU A 367 11.72 -23.23 -12.19
C GLU A 367 10.63 -22.32 -12.77
N GLY A 368 11.00 -21.08 -13.08
CA GLY A 368 10.08 -20.09 -13.66
C GLY A 368 9.56 -19.12 -12.61
N PHE A 369 8.25 -18.95 -12.51
CA PHE A 369 7.63 -18.11 -11.49
C PHE A 369 6.56 -18.87 -10.71
N GLU A 370 6.41 -18.53 -9.43
CA GLU A 370 5.33 -19.02 -8.58
C GLU A 370 4.73 -17.86 -7.81
N LEU A 371 3.41 -17.70 -7.91
CA LEU A 371 2.60 -16.91 -7.01
C LEU A 371 1.83 -17.87 -6.10
N ARG A 372 2.15 -17.91 -4.80
CA ARG A 372 1.61 -18.90 -3.86
C ARG A 372 1.11 -18.27 -2.57
N THR A 373 -0.01 -18.76 -2.06
CA THR A 373 -0.58 -18.44 -0.72
C THR A 373 -1.48 -19.60 -0.27
N ASP A 374 -1.70 -19.76 1.05
CA ASP A 374 -2.72 -20.66 1.59
C ASP A 374 -4.08 -19.96 1.76
N MET A 375 -4.14 -18.66 1.43
CA MET A 375 -5.37 -17.86 1.43
C MET A 375 -5.89 -17.70 -0.01
N TRP A 376 -6.75 -16.71 -0.24
CA TRP A 376 -7.26 -16.42 -1.58
C TRP A 376 -6.20 -15.82 -2.51
N GLY A 377 -6.17 -16.27 -3.76
CA GLY A 377 -5.45 -15.61 -4.86
C GLY A 377 -6.42 -14.84 -5.75
N ALA A 378 -6.08 -13.60 -6.11
CA ALA A 378 -6.86 -12.80 -7.05
C ALA A 378 -5.94 -12.14 -8.09
N VAL A 379 -6.20 -12.39 -9.38
CA VAL A 379 -5.56 -11.69 -10.50
C VAL A 379 -6.62 -10.84 -11.18
N ARG A 380 -6.48 -9.52 -11.10
CA ARG A 380 -7.48 -8.57 -11.61
C ARG A 380 -6.81 -7.50 -12.46
N ALA A 381 -7.26 -7.37 -13.71
CA ALA A 381 -6.81 -6.32 -14.62
C ALA A 381 -7.99 -5.69 -15.35
N LYS A 382 -8.19 -4.37 -15.18
CA LYS A 382 -9.31 -3.62 -15.79
C LYS A 382 -9.29 -3.65 -17.32
N LYS A 383 -8.12 -3.81 -17.92
CA LYS A 383 -7.92 -3.84 -19.38
C LYS A 383 -7.82 -5.27 -19.95
N GLY A 384 -8.23 -6.28 -19.18
CA GLY A 384 -8.19 -7.68 -19.59
C GLY A 384 -6.94 -8.44 -19.11
N ILE A 385 -7.00 -9.76 -19.24
CA ILE A 385 -5.96 -10.71 -18.78
C ILE A 385 -5.58 -11.61 -19.96
N PHE A 386 -4.29 -11.73 -20.25
CA PHE A 386 -3.75 -12.71 -21.20
C PHE A 386 -2.92 -13.74 -20.44
N ILE A 387 -3.31 -15.02 -20.52
CA ILE A 387 -2.56 -16.14 -19.96
C ILE A 387 -2.15 -17.03 -21.12
N SER A 388 -0.84 -17.15 -21.32
CA SER A 388 -0.28 -17.82 -22.50
C SER A 388 0.86 -18.76 -22.13
N ALA A 389 0.88 -19.92 -22.78
CA ALA A 389 2.03 -20.83 -22.85
C ALA A 389 2.74 -20.75 -24.23
N ASP A 390 2.47 -19.70 -25.00
CA ASP A 390 3.18 -19.38 -26.24
C ASP A 390 4.59 -18.86 -25.92
N THR A 391 5.56 -19.21 -26.76
CA THR A 391 6.95 -18.83 -26.53
C THR A 391 7.17 -17.34 -26.78
N GLN A 392 7.83 -16.66 -25.83
CA GLN A 392 8.37 -15.32 -26.00
C GLN A 392 9.78 -15.24 -25.40
N ASP A 393 10.76 -15.70 -26.15
CA ASP A 393 12.13 -15.87 -25.66
C ASP A 393 12.72 -14.55 -25.17
N LYS A 394 13.29 -14.57 -23.96
CA LYS A 394 13.97 -13.43 -23.33
C LYS A 394 13.11 -12.15 -23.28
N ALA A 395 11.78 -12.30 -23.22
CA ALA A 395 10.82 -11.20 -23.28
C ALA A 395 11.02 -10.29 -24.52
N GLN A 396 11.53 -10.82 -25.64
CA GLN A 396 11.68 -10.08 -26.89
C GLN A 396 10.32 -9.97 -27.58
N GLY A 397 9.67 -8.82 -27.43
CA GLY A 397 8.36 -8.53 -28.01
C GLY A 397 7.49 -7.68 -27.08
N GLN A 398 6.23 -7.48 -27.46
CA GLN A 398 5.27 -6.81 -26.59
C GLN A 398 4.80 -7.75 -25.47
N VAL A 399 4.46 -7.22 -24.30
CA VAL A 399 3.90 -8.00 -23.16
C VAL A 399 2.60 -8.73 -23.54
N ARG A 400 1.91 -8.24 -24.57
CA ARG A 400 0.65 -8.79 -25.10
C ARG A 400 0.79 -9.28 -26.54
N GLU A 401 1.97 -9.74 -26.94
CA GLU A 401 2.12 -10.44 -28.22
C GLU A 401 1.19 -11.67 -28.19
N MET A 402 0.25 -11.72 -29.13
CA MET A 402 -0.82 -12.72 -29.13
C MET A 402 -1.12 -13.23 -30.54
N ALA A 403 -0.25 -12.98 -31.52
CA ALA A 403 -0.46 -13.44 -32.90
C ALA A 403 -0.69 -14.96 -32.99
N PRO A 404 0.03 -15.84 -32.24
CA PRO A 404 -0.27 -17.26 -32.22
C PRO A 404 -1.68 -17.58 -31.73
N ALA A 405 -2.12 -16.92 -30.65
CA ALA A 405 -3.46 -17.09 -30.09
C ALA A 405 -4.55 -16.63 -31.07
N MET A 406 -4.35 -15.47 -31.71
CA MET A 406 -5.28 -14.93 -32.71
C MET A 406 -5.37 -15.84 -33.95
N ALA A 407 -4.25 -16.42 -34.40
CA ALA A 407 -4.25 -17.34 -35.53
C ALA A 407 -5.11 -18.60 -35.28
N ILE A 408 -5.13 -19.11 -34.05
CA ILE A 408 -6.01 -20.23 -33.65
C ILE A 408 -7.48 -19.83 -33.74
N LEU A 409 -7.82 -18.64 -33.22
CA LEU A 409 -9.20 -18.13 -33.21
C LEU A 409 -9.70 -17.79 -34.61
N ASP A 410 -8.86 -17.17 -35.45
CA ASP A 410 -9.16 -16.86 -36.84
C ASP A 410 -9.36 -18.14 -37.68
N GLY A 411 -8.52 -19.16 -37.46
CA GLY A 411 -8.66 -20.48 -38.10
C GLY A 411 -9.99 -21.16 -37.74
N ALA A 412 -10.36 -21.18 -36.45
CA ALA A 412 -11.63 -21.75 -35.99
C ALA A 412 -12.84 -20.99 -36.55
N GLN A 413 -12.76 -19.66 -36.62
CA GLN A 413 -13.80 -18.81 -37.19
C GLN A 413 -14.01 -19.11 -38.69
N SER A 414 -12.94 -19.28 -39.46
CA SER A 414 -13.01 -19.62 -40.89
C SER A 414 -13.71 -20.98 -41.13
N GLN A 415 -13.37 -21.99 -40.33
CA GLN A 415 -14.02 -23.31 -40.40
C GLN A 415 -15.51 -23.24 -40.07
N MET A 416 -15.88 -22.53 -39.00
CA MET A 416 -17.28 -22.37 -38.60
C MET A 416 -18.09 -21.61 -39.65
N LYS A 417 -17.47 -20.63 -40.34
CA LYS A 417 -18.10 -19.91 -41.45
C LYS A 417 -18.51 -20.84 -42.58
N SER A 418 -17.61 -21.72 -43.03
CA SER A 418 -17.94 -22.70 -44.07
C SER A 418 -19.07 -23.63 -43.64
N LEU A 419 -19.05 -24.12 -42.41
CA LEU A 419 -20.06 -25.06 -41.92
C LEU A 419 -21.43 -24.38 -41.78
N SER A 420 -21.48 -23.14 -41.33
CA SER A 420 -22.72 -22.36 -41.21
C SER A 420 -23.33 -22.04 -42.58
N THR A 421 -22.52 -21.75 -43.60
CA THR A 421 -23.01 -21.55 -44.98
C THR A 421 -23.59 -22.84 -45.57
N ASP A 422 -22.93 -23.97 -45.32
CA ASP A 422 -23.44 -25.28 -45.74
C ASP A 422 -24.77 -25.61 -45.04
N ALA A 423 -24.90 -25.30 -43.75
CA ALA A 423 -26.15 -25.49 -42.98
C ALA A 423 -27.30 -24.65 -43.55
N GLN A 424 -27.04 -23.36 -43.84
CA GLN A 424 -28.03 -22.47 -44.43
C GLN A 424 -28.49 -22.95 -45.82
N THR A 425 -27.56 -23.47 -46.63
CA THR A 425 -27.88 -24.04 -47.96
C THR A 425 -28.79 -25.28 -47.84
N ALA A 426 -28.69 -26.00 -46.72
CA ALA A 426 -29.53 -27.14 -46.40
C ALA A 426 -30.84 -26.77 -45.66
N ASN A 427 -31.19 -25.48 -45.60
CA ASN A 427 -32.34 -24.94 -44.86
C ASN A 427 -32.31 -25.24 -43.34
N ALA A 428 -31.13 -25.47 -42.76
CA ALA A 428 -30.93 -25.53 -41.32
C ALA A 428 -30.55 -24.14 -40.78
N ASP A 429 -30.87 -23.85 -39.51
CA ASP A 429 -30.52 -22.57 -38.91
C ASP A 429 -28.98 -22.38 -38.86
N PRO A 430 -28.45 -21.26 -39.36
CA PRO A 430 -27.02 -20.97 -39.33
C PRO A 430 -26.54 -20.59 -37.92
N ALA A 431 -25.24 -20.69 -37.68
CA ALA A 431 -24.63 -20.21 -36.44
C ALA A 431 -24.49 -18.68 -36.43
N ASP A 432 -24.58 -18.06 -35.24
CA ASP A 432 -24.35 -16.63 -35.06
C ASP A 432 -22.85 -16.26 -35.09
N LEU A 433 -22.31 -16.19 -36.31
CA LEU A 433 -20.92 -15.82 -36.56
C LEU A 433 -20.64 -14.33 -36.31
N SER A 434 -21.65 -13.47 -36.43
CA SER A 434 -21.50 -12.03 -36.27
C SER A 434 -21.09 -11.68 -34.85
N SER A 435 -21.73 -12.28 -33.85
CA SER A 435 -21.38 -12.10 -32.44
C SER A 435 -19.99 -12.67 -32.11
N GLN A 436 -19.59 -13.78 -32.73
CA GLN A 436 -18.25 -14.35 -32.56
C GLN A 436 -17.17 -13.39 -33.09
N ILE A 437 -17.35 -12.86 -34.29
CA ILE A 437 -16.42 -11.91 -34.91
C ILE A 437 -16.32 -10.63 -34.07
N ALA A 438 -17.44 -10.11 -33.58
CA ALA A 438 -17.47 -8.93 -32.74
C ALA A 438 -16.67 -9.13 -31.44
N LEU A 439 -16.83 -10.28 -30.77
CA LEU A 439 -16.03 -10.63 -29.58
C LEU A 439 -14.53 -10.61 -29.89
N LEU A 440 -14.12 -11.30 -30.96
CA LEU A 440 -12.71 -11.42 -31.34
C LEU A 440 -12.09 -10.07 -31.71
N GLN A 441 -12.74 -9.30 -32.57
CA GLN A 441 -12.17 -8.06 -33.10
C GLN A 441 -12.26 -6.87 -32.15
N GLN A 442 -13.35 -6.76 -31.37
CA GLN A 442 -13.62 -5.57 -30.56
C GLN A 442 -13.16 -5.72 -29.12
N SER A 443 -12.96 -6.96 -28.64
CA SER A 443 -12.65 -7.22 -27.22
C SER A 443 -11.35 -8.01 -27.02
N VAL A 444 -11.16 -9.12 -27.75
CA VAL A 444 -10.04 -10.05 -27.53
C VAL A 444 -8.76 -9.57 -28.21
N LYS A 445 -8.84 -9.17 -29.48
CA LYS A 445 -7.70 -8.66 -30.23
C LYS A 445 -7.09 -7.47 -29.50
N ASP A 446 -5.79 -7.56 -29.23
CA ASP A 446 -5.03 -6.58 -28.48
C ASP A 446 -5.62 -6.26 -27.09
N LEU A 447 -6.50 -7.11 -26.54
CA LEU A 447 -7.27 -6.88 -25.30
C LEU A 447 -7.77 -5.43 -25.19
N THR A 448 -8.50 -4.96 -26.20
CA THR A 448 -9.08 -3.61 -26.24
C THR A 448 -10.17 -3.40 -25.20
N GLN A 449 -10.76 -4.49 -24.67
CA GLN A 449 -11.77 -4.49 -23.61
C GLN A 449 -11.38 -5.43 -22.46
N ALA A 450 -12.16 -5.44 -21.39
CA ALA A 450 -11.97 -6.32 -20.23
C ALA A 450 -12.31 -7.80 -20.56
N ALA A 451 -11.49 -8.43 -21.38
CA ALA A 451 -11.60 -9.84 -21.75
C ALA A 451 -10.49 -10.69 -21.11
N ILE A 452 -10.71 -12.00 -21.03
CA ILE A 452 -9.67 -12.98 -20.67
C ILE A 452 -9.38 -13.82 -21.91
N LEU A 453 -8.12 -13.92 -22.30
CA LEU A 453 -7.65 -14.81 -23.36
C LEU A 453 -6.70 -15.85 -22.76
N LEU A 454 -7.04 -17.13 -22.95
CA LEU A 454 -6.20 -18.27 -22.60
C LEU A 454 -5.66 -18.89 -23.89
N SER A 455 -4.34 -19.04 -24.02
CA SER A 455 -3.69 -19.62 -25.19
C SER A 455 -2.62 -20.63 -24.79
N ALA A 456 -2.59 -21.77 -25.47
CA ALA A 456 -1.52 -22.74 -25.32
C ALA A 456 -1.34 -23.55 -26.61
N PRO A 457 -0.13 -23.63 -27.19
CA PRO A 457 0.10 -24.31 -28.46
C PRO A 457 0.01 -25.85 -28.34
N LYS A 458 0.07 -26.39 -27.12
CA LYS A 458 0.04 -27.83 -26.83
C LYS A 458 -1.19 -28.27 -26.02
N GLY A 459 -2.23 -27.44 -25.99
CA GLY A 459 -3.52 -27.75 -25.38
C GLY A 459 -3.77 -27.09 -24.02
N VAL A 460 -5.06 -27.05 -23.64
CA VAL A 460 -5.56 -26.52 -22.37
C VAL A 460 -6.46 -27.59 -21.76
N ALA A 461 -6.25 -27.89 -20.47
CA ALA A 461 -7.12 -28.79 -19.71
C ALA A 461 -7.79 -28.02 -18.56
N ILE A 462 -9.10 -28.18 -18.41
CA ILE A 462 -9.89 -27.59 -17.33
C ILE A 462 -10.58 -28.74 -16.62
N ALA A 463 -10.31 -28.91 -15.32
CA ALA A 463 -10.86 -29.99 -14.51
C ALA A 463 -11.41 -29.44 -13.18
N SER A 464 -12.42 -30.11 -12.65
CA SER A 464 -13.02 -29.82 -11.34
C SER A 464 -13.29 -31.14 -10.63
N GLY A 465 -13.08 -31.17 -9.31
CA GLY A 465 -13.45 -32.33 -8.47
C GLY A 465 -14.95 -32.44 -8.23
N GLU A 466 -15.69 -31.35 -8.45
CA GLU A 466 -17.13 -31.24 -8.23
C GLU A 466 -17.81 -30.79 -9.53
N HIS A 467 -18.30 -29.54 -9.58
CA HIS A 467 -19.01 -29.00 -10.73
C HIS A 467 -18.09 -28.17 -11.63
N LEU A 468 -18.34 -28.21 -12.94
CA LEU A 468 -17.83 -27.27 -13.93
C LEU A 468 -19.02 -26.57 -14.58
N GLN A 469 -19.10 -25.25 -14.44
CA GLN A 469 -20.17 -24.43 -15.03
C GLN A 469 -19.57 -23.46 -16.05
N LEU A 470 -20.12 -23.46 -17.26
CA LEU A 470 -19.83 -22.49 -18.30
C LEU A 470 -21.10 -21.72 -18.60
N ALA A 471 -21.09 -20.41 -18.39
CA ALA A 471 -22.25 -19.55 -18.57
C ALA A 471 -21.86 -18.26 -19.29
N ALA A 472 -22.70 -17.80 -20.20
CA ALA A 472 -22.55 -16.53 -20.91
C ALA A 472 -23.94 -15.89 -21.06
N SER A 473 -24.07 -14.60 -20.76
CA SER A 473 -25.34 -13.87 -20.94
C SER A 473 -25.70 -13.60 -22.40
N LYS A 474 -24.72 -13.77 -23.30
CA LYS A 474 -24.92 -13.72 -24.75
C LYS A 474 -24.73 -15.13 -25.31
N ASN A 475 -23.58 -15.41 -25.91
CA ASN A 475 -23.35 -16.66 -26.63
C ASN A 475 -22.28 -17.51 -25.96
N LEU A 476 -22.54 -18.82 -25.86
CA LEU A 476 -21.53 -19.84 -25.60
C LEU A 476 -21.13 -20.47 -26.93
N ILE A 477 -19.84 -20.38 -27.29
CA ILE A 477 -19.31 -20.81 -28.59
C ILE A 477 -18.24 -21.88 -28.35
N ALA A 478 -18.40 -23.04 -28.98
CA ALA A 478 -17.45 -24.14 -28.91
C ALA A 478 -17.09 -24.60 -30.33
N ASN A 479 -15.81 -24.49 -30.70
CA ASN A 479 -15.30 -24.89 -32.01
C ASN A 479 -14.24 -25.97 -31.84
N ALA A 480 -14.26 -26.99 -32.70
CA ALA A 480 -13.25 -28.02 -32.76
C ALA A 480 -12.84 -28.25 -34.22
N GLY A 481 -11.54 -28.27 -34.49
CA GLY A 481 -11.03 -28.49 -35.85
C GLY A 481 -11.13 -29.95 -36.33
N ASN A 482 -11.26 -30.91 -35.39
CA ASN A 482 -11.37 -32.33 -35.68
C ASN A 482 -12.68 -32.90 -35.11
N HIS A 483 -12.69 -33.29 -33.83
CA HIS A 483 -13.83 -33.91 -33.15
C HIS A 483 -14.20 -33.12 -31.90
N ALA A 484 -15.50 -33.10 -31.59
CA ALA A 484 -16.02 -32.64 -30.31
C ALA A 484 -16.75 -33.83 -29.65
N ASP A 485 -16.16 -34.37 -28.59
CA ASP A 485 -16.69 -35.51 -27.86
C ASP A 485 -17.38 -35.02 -26.57
N ILE A 486 -18.67 -35.33 -26.43
CA ILE A 486 -19.46 -34.99 -25.23
C ILE A 486 -19.91 -36.30 -24.58
N GLY A 487 -19.25 -36.67 -23.47
CA GLY A 487 -19.56 -37.87 -22.70
C GLY A 487 -20.27 -37.53 -21.39
N VAL A 488 -21.41 -38.17 -21.13
CA VAL A 488 -22.18 -38.02 -19.88
C VAL A 488 -22.54 -39.41 -19.34
N VAL A 489 -22.18 -39.68 -18.09
CA VAL A 489 -22.36 -41.01 -17.47
C VAL A 489 -23.81 -41.27 -17.04
N LYS A 490 -24.50 -40.21 -16.60
CA LYS A 490 -25.90 -40.29 -16.16
C LYS A 490 -26.81 -39.71 -17.25
N ASN A 491 -27.29 -38.49 -17.06
CA ASN A 491 -28.30 -37.89 -17.92
C ASN A 491 -27.74 -36.69 -18.67
N MET A 492 -27.89 -36.68 -19.99
CA MET A 492 -27.67 -35.50 -20.82
C MET A 492 -29.00 -34.80 -21.06
N PHE A 493 -29.08 -33.50 -20.72
CA PHE A 493 -30.23 -32.65 -21.02
C PHE A 493 -29.80 -31.54 -21.98
N ILE A 494 -30.57 -31.35 -23.05
CA ILE A 494 -30.40 -30.26 -24.01
C ILE A 494 -31.72 -29.49 -24.05
N GLY A 495 -31.76 -28.34 -23.38
CA GLY A 495 -32.90 -27.42 -23.42
C GLY A 495 -32.58 -26.22 -24.30
N VAL A 496 -33.46 -25.90 -25.24
CA VAL A 496 -33.36 -24.72 -26.12
C VAL A 496 -34.61 -23.86 -25.96
N GLY A 497 -34.45 -22.55 -25.90
CA GLY A 497 -35.59 -21.63 -25.73
C GLY A 497 -36.32 -21.27 -27.02
N GLN A 498 -35.70 -21.49 -28.19
CA GLN A 498 -36.26 -21.15 -29.49
C GLN A 498 -36.19 -22.32 -30.48
N ALA A 499 -34.98 -22.68 -30.93
CA ALA A 499 -34.79 -23.74 -31.92
C ALA A 499 -33.57 -24.61 -31.61
N LEU A 500 -33.67 -25.91 -31.90
CA LEU A 500 -32.56 -26.85 -31.92
C LEU A 500 -32.28 -27.25 -33.37
N SER A 501 -31.21 -26.73 -33.94
CA SER A 501 -30.74 -27.08 -35.29
C SER A 501 -29.55 -28.05 -35.20
N VAL A 502 -29.68 -29.22 -35.83
CA VAL A 502 -28.61 -30.24 -35.92
C VAL A 502 -28.30 -30.52 -37.38
N PHE A 503 -27.12 -30.11 -37.83
CA PHE A 503 -26.68 -30.26 -39.21
C PHE A 503 -25.42 -31.13 -39.32
N VAL A 504 -25.43 -32.09 -40.24
CA VAL A 504 -24.26 -32.92 -40.56
C VAL A 504 -24.00 -32.88 -42.07
N ARG A 505 -22.85 -32.36 -42.47
CA ARG A 505 -22.50 -32.17 -43.89
C ARG A 505 -22.29 -33.47 -44.68
N LYS A 506 -21.72 -34.52 -44.07
CA LYS A 506 -21.23 -35.71 -44.80
C LYS A 506 -21.71 -37.06 -44.27
N ALA A 507 -21.51 -37.34 -42.98
CA ALA A 507 -21.64 -38.70 -42.43
C ALA A 507 -23.05 -39.09 -41.94
N GLY A 508 -24.02 -38.15 -42.00
CA GLY A 508 -25.39 -38.36 -41.51
C GLY A 508 -25.51 -38.35 -39.98
N ILE A 509 -26.75 -38.49 -39.50
CA ILE A 509 -27.09 -38.54 -38.07
C ILE A 509 -27.39 -39.98 -37.66
N LYS A 510 -26.88 -40.40 -36.51
CA LYS A 510 -27.18 -41.71 -35.89
C LYS A 510 -27.76 -41.49 -34.49
N LEU A 511 -28.98 -41.97 -34.24
CA LEU A 511 -29.67 -41.89 -32.95
C LEU A 511 -29.99 -43.32 -32.49
N PHE A 512 -29.32 -43.77 -31.42
CA PHE A 512 -29.48 -45.12 -30.88
C PHE A 512 -29.81 -45.05 -29.38
N ALA A 513 -30.79 -45.83 -28.95
CA ALA A 513 -31.01 -46.17 -27.55
C ALA A 513 -30.76 -47.67 -27.38
N ASN A 514 -29.70 -48.06 -26.65
CA ASN A 514 -29.39 -49.47 -26.39
C ASN A 514 -30.46 -50.13 -25.50
N LYS A 515 -31.02 -49.35 -24.57
CA LYS A 515 -32.17 -49.69 -23.74
C LYS A 515 -33.02 -48.43 -23.54
N GLY A 516 -34.32 -48.62 -23.32
CA GLY A 516 -35.27 -47.51 -23.21
C GLY A 516 -35.84 -47.09 -24.57
N ALA A 517 -36.99 -46.45 -24.53
CA ALA A 517 -37.70 -46.02 -25.74
C ALA A 517 -37.09 -44.74 -26.32
N ILE A 518 -37.10 -44.62 -27.65
CA ILE A 518 -36.92 -43.34 -28.33
C ILE A 518 -38.31 -42.73 -28.52
N SER A 519 -38.51 -41.51 -28.00
CA SER A 519 -39.72 -40.72 -28.24
C SER A 519 -39.38 -39.44 -28.97
N VAL A 520 -40.06 -39.19 -30.09
CA VAL A 520 -39.95 -37.96 -30.87
C VAL A 520 -41.36 -37.41 -31.01
N GLN A 521 -41.57 -36.13 -30.71
CA GLN A 521 -42.89 -35.51 -30.69
C GLN A 521 -42.79 -34.06 -31.19
N ALA A 522 -43.74 -33.66 -32.02
CA ALA A 522 -44.06 -32.25 -32.28
C ALA A 522 -45.41 -31.98 -31.59
N GLN A 523 -45.37 -31.46 -30.36
CA GLN A 523 -46.56 -31.41 -29.50
C GLN A 523 -47.60 -30.40 -29.94
N ASN A 524 -47.17 -29.33 -30.62
CA ASN A 524 -48.03 -28.22 -31.07
C ASN A 524 -47.86 -27.86 -32.55
N ASP A 525 -47.08 -28.64 -33.32
CA ASP A 525 -46.76 -28.33 -34.72
C ASP A 525 -46.51 -29.59 -35.56
N LEU A 526 -46.13 -29.41 -36.82
CA LEU A 526 -45.84 -30.46 -37.79
C LEU A 526 -44.60 -31.27 -37.40
N MET A 527 -44.75 -32.59 -37.45
CA MET A 527 -43.62 -33.51 -37.56
C MET A 527 -43.43 -33.91 -39.02
N GLU A 528 -42.26 -33.59 -39.58
CA GLU A 528 -41.90 -33.92 -40.96
C GLU A 528 -40.74 -34.92 -41.01
N LEU A 529 -40.88 -35.98 -41.82
CA LEU A 529 -39.85 -36.98 -42.10
C LEU A 529 -39.67 -37.11 -43.61
N LEU A 530 -38.61 -36.54 -44.16
CA LEU A 530 -38.30 -36.55 -45.59
C LEU A 530 -36.99 -37.28 -45.87
N ALA A 531 -36.99 -38.12 -46.91
CA ALA A 531 -35.79 -38.77 -47.43
C ALA A 531 -35.78 -38.71 -48.96
N GLN A 532 -34.62 -38.40 -49.55
CA GLN A 532 -34.44 -38.45 -51.02
C GLN A 532 -34.52 -39.88 -51.57
N LYS A 533 -34.19 -40.87 -50.74
CA LYS A 533 -34.24 -42.30 -51.08
C LYS A 533 -35.46 -42.94 -50.40
N SER A 534 -35.26 -44.06 -49.70
CA SER A 534 -36.32 -44.76 -49.00
C SER A 534 -36.46 -44.27 -47.55
N ILE A 535 -37.70 -44.29 -47.06
CA ILE A 535 -38.02 -44.31 -45.64
C ILE A 535 -38.34 -45.77 -45.30
N VAL A 536 -37.65 -46.34 -44.30
CA VAL A 536 -37.85 -47.72 -43.84
C VAL A 536 -38.34 -47.67 -42.40
N ILE A 537 -39.55 -48.14 -42.15
CA ILE A 537 -40.15 -48.26 -40.81
C ILE A 537 -40.36 -49.74 -40.55
N THR A 538 -39.66 -50.28 -39.55
CA THR A 538 -39.67 -51.72 -39.23
C THR A 538 -39.83 -51.92 -37.73
N SER A 539 -40.84 -52.69 -37.34
CA SER A 539 -40.88 -53.35 -36.02
C SER A 539 -40.44 -54.80 -36.23
N THR A 540 -39.40 -55.24 -35.51
CA THR A 540 -38.82 -56.58 -35.69
C THR A 540 -39.50 -57.66 -34.87
N GLU A 541 -40.13 -57.27 -33.76
CA GLU A 541 -40.72 -58.20 -32.79
C GLU A 541 -42.23 -57.97 -32.56
N ASP A 542 -42.76 -56.80 -32.90
CA ASP A 542 -44.13 -56.39 -32.55
C ASP A 542 -44.79 -55.61 -33.70
N GLU A 543 -45.64 -54.62 -33.40
CA GLU A 543 -46.46 -53.91 -34.39
C GLU A 543 -45.87 -52.58 -34.91
N ILE A 544 -46.39 -52.12 -36.06
CA ILE A 544 -46.31 -50.74 -36.52
C ILE A 544 -47.71 -50.13 -36.40
N LYS A 545 -47.89 -49.16 -35.50
CA LYS A 545 -49.17 -48.48 -35.28
C LYS A 545 -49.16 -47.07 -35.85
N ILE A 546 -50.00 -46.83 -36.86
CA ILE A 546 -50.22 -45.50 -37.46
C ILE A 546 -51.65 -45.07 -37.13
N THR A 547 -51.80 -44.04 -36.31
CA THR A 547 -53.11 -43.54 -35.85
C THR A 547 -53.22 -42.04 -36.13
N ALA A 548 -54.36 -41.58 -36.67
CA ALA A 548 -54.63 -40.16 -36.88
C ALA A 548 -56.07 -39.82 -36.46
N LYS A 549 -56.26 -38.62 -35.88
CA LYS A 549 -57.60 -38.15 -35.45
C LYS A 549 -58.53 -37.86 -36.61
N LYS A 550 -58.00 -37.28 -37.70
CA LYS A 550 -58.78 -36.81 -38.85
C LYS A 550 -58.69 -37.73 -40.06
N LYS A 551 -57.46 -38.06 -40.50
CA LYS A 551 -57.23 -38.74 -41.78
C LYS A 551 -55.86 -39.39 -41.85
N ILE A 552 -55.77 -40.57 -42.47
CA ILE A 552 -54.53 -41.20 -42.94
C ILE A 552 -54.58 -41.23 -44.47
N THR A 553 -53.47 -40.89 -45.14
CA THR A 553 -53.33 -41.02 -46.60
C THR A 553 -51.98 -41.67 -46.90
N LEU A 554 -52.02 -42.82 -47.57
CA LEU A 554 -50.84 -43.50 -48.10
C LEU A 554 -50.89 -43.36 -49.62
N ASN A 555 -49.90 -42.72 -50.23
CA ASN A 555 -49.88 -42.45 -51.67
C ASN A 555 -48.53 -42.88 -52.27
N GLY A 556 -48.56 -43.54 -53.43
CA GLY A 556 -47.39 -43.84 -54.24
C GLY A 556 -47.72 -43.94 -55.72
N GLY A 557 -46.98 -43.23 -56.57
CA GLY A 557 -47.13 -43.30 -58.04
C GLY A 557 -48.52 -42.94 -58.57
N GLY A 558 -49.30 -42.16 -57.82
CA GLY A 558 -50.69 -41.81 -58.15
C GLY A 558 -51.75 -42.77 -57.61
N SER A 559 -51.37 -43.95 -57.09
CA SER A 559 -52.26 -44.85 -56.34
C SER A 559 -52.28 -44.48 -54.86
N TYR A 560 -53.41 -44.66 -54.17
CA TYR A 560 -53.51 -44.33 -52.74
C TYR A 560 -54.54 -45.15 -51.98
N ILE A 561 -54.38 -45.14 -50.66
CA ILE A 561 -55.38 -45.56 -49.67
C ILE A 561 -55.61 -44.39 -48.71
N ARG A 562 -56.86 -43.97 -48.59
CA ARG A 562 -57.32 -42.94 -47.66
C ARG A 562 -58.26 -43.53 -46.61
N LEU A 563 -58.02 -43.19 -45.34
CA LEU A 563 -58.84 -43.58 -44.19
C LEU A 563 -59.29 -42.31 -43.47
N ASP A 564 -60.59 -42.07 -43.37
CA ASP A 564 -61.17 -40.95 -42.62
C ASP A 564 -62.56 -41.30 -42.04
N ALA A 565 -63.23 -40.32 -41.42
CA ALA A 565 -64.54 -40.52 -40.81
C ALA A 565 -65.66 -40.91 -41.81
N CYS A 566 -65.47 -40.63 -43.10
CA CYS A 566 -66.43 -40.96 -44.15
C CYS A 566 -66.25 -42.39 -44.69
N GLY A 567 -65.05 -42.96 -44.58
CA GLY A 567 -64.80 -44.37 -44.92
C GLY A 567 -63.36 -44.69 -45.34
N ILE A 568 -63.22 -45.80 -46.07
CA ILE A 568 -61.97 -46.27 -46.68
C ILE A 568 -62.07 -46.07 -48.19
N GLU A 569 -61.12 -45.36 -48.78
CA GLU A 569 -61.05 -45.09 -50.22
C GLU A 569 -59.72 -45.59 -50.80
N ALA A 570 -59.78 -46.60 -51.67
CA ALA A 570 -58.65 -47.08 -52.45
C ALA A 570 -58.80 -46.60 -53.90
N GLY A 571 -57.86 -45.76 -54.36
CA GLY A 571 -57.87 -45.19 -55.71
C GLY A 571 -56.61 -45.54 -56.48
N THR A 572 -56.74 -45.85 -57.77
CA THR A 572 -55.61 -46.11 -58.68
C THR A 572 -55.95 -45.63 -60.09
N PRO A 573 -55.00 -45.03 -60.83
CA PRO A 573 -55.16 -44.73 -62.26
C PRO A 573 -55.01 -45.98 -63.15
N GLY A 574 -54.53 -47.10 -62.60
CA GLY A 574 -54.35 -48.38 -63.29
C GLY A 574 -55.33 -49.45 -62.84
N GLU A 575 -54.92 -50.71 -62.94
CA GLU A 575 -55.74 -51.85 -62.50
C GLU A 575 -55.79 -51.94 -60.96
N TYR A 576 -56.98 -52.21 -60.43
CA TYR A 576 -57.18 -52.55 -59.01
C TYR A 576 -57.16 -54.07 -58.82
N ASN A 577 -55.96 -54.62 -58.60
CA ASN A 577 -55.75 -56.06 -58.48
C ASN A 577 -55.82 -56.53 -57.01
N VAL A 578 -56.84 -57.33 -56.68
CA VAL A 578 -56.99 -57.97 -55.35
C VAL A 578 -56.71 -59.48 -55.48
N LYS A 579 -55.61 -59.95 -54.88
CA LYS A 579 -55.26 -61.38 -54.83
C LYS A 579 -55.49 -61.92 -53.42
N ALA A 580 -56.54 -62.72 -53.21
CA ALA A 580 -56.92 -63.24 -51.90
C ALA A 580 -57.34 -64.71 -51.95
N GLY A 581 -56.96 -65.50 -50.93
CA GLY A 581 -57.44 -66.88 -50.75
C GLY A 581 -58.92 -66.98 -50.30
N TYR A 582 -59.49 -65.88 -49.77
CA TYR A 582 -60.90 -65.73 -49.41
C TYR A 582 -61.27 -64.24 -49.41
N TYR A 583 -62.43 -63.89 -49.98
CA TYR A 583 -62.95 -62.51 -49.99
C TYR A 583 -64.44 -62.50 -49.62
N GLY A 584 -64.78 -61.87 -48.51
CA GLY A 584 -66.16 -61.82 -48.00
C GLY A 584 -66.50 -60.45 -47.40
N ARG A 585 -67.71 -59.96 -47.67
CA ARG A 585 -68.22 -58.73 -47.05
C ARG A 585 -68.82 -59.06 -45.68
N LYS A 586 -68.25 -58.49 -44.61
CA LYS A 586 -68.73 -58.64 -43.23
C LYS A 586 -69.55 -57.40 -42.78
N PRO A 587 -70.36 -57.51 -41.71
CA PRO A 587 -71.01 -56.35 -41.08
C PRO A 587 -69.99 -55.29 -40.62
N LYS A 588 -70.45 -54.04 -40.42
CA LYS A 588 -69.60 -52.93 -39.96
C LYS A 588 -68.91 -53.27 -38.62
N ALA A 589 -67.67 -52.82 -38.47
CA ALA A 589 -66.94 -52.84 -37.21
C ALA A 589 -66.55 -51.41 -36.81
N LYS A 590 -66.32 -51.18 -35.52
CA LYS A 590 -65.84 -49.90 -34.99
C LYS A 590 -64.68 -50.18 -34.02
N LEU A 591 -63.58 -49.46 -34.21
CA LEU A 591 -62.48 -49.37 -33.26
C LEU A 591 -62.27 -47.89 -32.97
N THR A 592 -62.42 -47.48 -31.71
CA THR A 592 -62.19 -46.09 -31.31
C THR A 592 -60.70 -45.89 -31.11
N PRO A 593 -60.05 -44.95 -31.83
CA PRO A 593 -58.63 -44.70 -31.63
C PRO A 593 -58.40 -44.04 -30.26
N GLU A 594 -57.60 -44.69 -29.42
CA GLU A 594 -57.04 -44.06 -28.22
C GLU A 594 -55.88 -43.16 -28.64
N LEU A 595 -56.09 -41.86 -28.53
CA LEU A 595 -55.07 -40.84 -28.78
C LEU A 595 -54.58 -40.29 -27.44
N MET A 596 -53.27 -40.18 -27.29
CA MET A 596 -52.66 -39.56 -26.12
C MET A 596 -53.06 -38.08 -26.07
N ALA A 597 -53.52 -37.59 -24.93
CA ALA A 597 -53.72 -36.15 -24.72
C ALA A 597 -52.33 -35.51 -24.58
N PHE A 598 -52.02 -34.53 -25.43
CA PHE A 598 -50.78 -33.78 -25.26
C PHE A 598 -50.90 -32.92 -24.00
N PRO A 599 -49.90 -32.95 -23.10
CA PRO A 599 -49.87 -32.04 -21.97
C PRO A 599 -49.76 -30.61 -22.49
N VAL A 600 -50.71 -29.76 -22.09
CA VAL A 600 -50.64 -28.32 -22.33
C VAL A 600 -49.77 -27.73 -21.23
N ILE A 601 -48.64 -27.13 -21.60
CA ILE A 601 -47.93 -26.25 -20.68
C ILE A 601 -48.73 -24.95 -20.67
N GLU A 602 -49.50 -24.71 -19.61
CA GLU A 602 -50.28 -23.48 -19.48
C GLU A 602 -49.31 -22.30 -19.35
N SER A 603 -49.20 -21.54 -20.43
CA SER A 603 -48.62 -20.20 -20.41
C SER A 603 -49.61 -19.30 -19.66
N GLY A 604 -49.24 -18.90 -18.46
CA GLY A 604 -50.05 -17.97 -17.67
C GLY A 604 -49.18 -17.37 -16.58
N GLU A 605 -48.56 -16.22 -16.88
CA GLU A 605 -47.82 -15.43 -15.88
C GLU A 605 -48.76 -14.80 -14.84
N PHE A 606 -50.05 -14.69 -15.16
CA PHE A 606 -51.08 -14.12 -14.31
C PHE A 606 -52.17 -15.16 -14.05
N ASN A 607 -52.53 -15.35 -12.78
CA ASN A 607 -53.64 -16.19 -12.37
C ASN A 607 -54.52 -15.46 -11.36
N ALA A 608 -55.82 -15.69 -11.41
CA ALA A 608 -56.80 -15.10 -10.50
C ALA A 608 -57.89 -16.11 -10.16
N LYS A 609 -58.25 -16.18 -8.88
CA LYS A 609 -59.35 -17.01 -8.37
C LYS A 609 -60.27 -16.11 -7.54
N PHE A 610 -61.58 -16.19 -7.76
CA PHE A 610 -62.53 -15.30 -7.10
C PHE A 610 -63.31 -16.07 -6.03
N LEU A 611 -63.39 -15.50 -4.83
CA LEU A 611 -64.21 -16.00 -3.73
C LEU A 611 -65.52 -15.21 -3.66
N PHE A 612 -66.64 -15.93 -3.62
CA PHE A 612 -67.96 -15.37 -3.42
C PHE A 612 -68.57 -15.82 -2.10
N THR A 613 -68.82 -14.86 -1.21
CA THR A 613 -69.55 -15.04 0.06
C THR A 613 -70.67 -14.01 0.18
N ASP A 614 -71.70 -14.29 0.96
CA ASP A 614 -72.69 -13.29 1.36
C ASP A 614 -72.16 -12.34 2.46
N ASP A 615 -73.01 -11.39 2.89
CA ASP A 615 -72.67 -10.36 3.89
C ASP A 615 -72.35 -10.94 5.29
N ASP A 616 -72.76 -12.18 5.56
CA ASP A 616 -72.46 -12.91 6.79
C ASP A 616 -71.24 -13.84 6.64
N GLY A 617 -70.58 -13.83 5.47
CA GLY A 617 -69.41 -14.64 5.15
C GLY A 617 -69.73 -16.08 4.75
N LEU A 618 -70.99 -16.42 4.47
CA LEU A 618 -71.38 -17.74 4.00
C LEU A 618 -71.02 -17.89 2.50
N PRO A 619 -70.30 -18.94 2.09
CA PRO A 619 -69.90 -19.09 0.70
C PRO A 619 -71.09 -19.40 -0.21
N TYR A 620 -71.10 -18.77 -1.39
CA TYR A 620 -72.00 -19.14 -2.48
C TYR A 620 -71.53 -20.44 -3.13
N ALA A 621 -71.71 -21.56 -2.42
CA ALA A 621 -71.28 -22.88 -2.88
C ALA A 621 -72.12 -23.38 -4.06
N ASN A 622 -71.50 -24.13 -4.98
CA ASN A 622 -72.17 -24.78 -6.12
C ASN A 622 -73.06 -23.84 -6.96
N THR A 623 -72.70 -22.56 -7.02
CA THR A 623 -73.46 -21.52 -7.72
C THR A 623 -72.85 -21.27 -9.09
N LYS A 624 -73.70 -21.24 -10.12
CA LYS A 624 -73.24 -20.95 -11.50
C LYS A 624 -72.70 -19.52 -11.59
N TYR A 625 -71.69 -19.30 -12.43
CA TYR A 625 -71.17 -17.97 -12.74
C TYR A 625 -70.82 -17.82 -14.22
N ILE A 626 -70.72 -16.56 -14.68
CA ILE A 626 -70.13 -16.17 -15.97
C ILE A 626 -68.96 -15.23 -15.69
N ALA A 627 -67.77 -15.58 -16.17
CA ALA A 627 -66.58 -14.75 -16.17
C ALA A 627 -66.39 -14.11 -17.55
N CYS A 628 -66.37 -12.78 -17.61
CA CYS A 628 -66.12 -12.00 -18.81
C CYS A 628 -64.70 -11.45 -18.78
N PHE A 629 -63.91 -11.78 -19.80
CA PHE A 629 -62.54 -11.31 -19.96
C PHE A 629 -62.51 -9.99 -20.75
N SER A 630 -61.41 -9.24 -20.65
CA SER A 630 -61.27 -7.94 -21.29
C SER A 630 -61.27 -7.98 -22.83
N ASP A 631 -60.97 -9.15 -23.40
CA ASP A 631 -61.04 -9.44 -24.85
C ASP A 631 -62.46 -9.79 -25.34
N GLY A 632 -63.45 -9.77 -24.43
CA GLY A 632 -64.85 -10.09 -24.72
C GLY A 632 -65.18 -11.58 -24.68
N THR A 633 -64.21 -12.47 -24.41
CA THR A 633 -64.49 -13.88 -24.19
C THR A 633 -65.26 -14.09 -22.87
N GLN A 634 -66.14 -15.09 -22.86
CA GLN A 634 -66.94 -15.44 -21.69
C GLN A 634 -66.72 -16.91 -21.34
N LYS A 635 -66.59 -17.21 -20.05
CA LYS A 635 -66.46 -18.57 -19.53
C LYS A 635 -67.48 -18.82 -18.44
N GLU A 636 -68.28 -19.87 -18.62
CA GLU A 636 -69.25 -20.30 -17.62
C GLU A 636 -68.61 -21.33 -16.66
N GLY A 637 -68.91 -21.22 -15.38
CA GLY A 637 -68.43 -22.17 -14.37
C GLY A 637 -69.40 -22.31 -13.19
N ILE A 638 -69.00 -23.14 -12.22
CA ILE A 638 -69.73 -23.34 -10.97
C ILE A 638 -68.71 -23.16 -9.84
N THR A 639 -69.06 -22.40 -8.80
CA THR A 639 -68.22 -22.24 -7.62
C THR A 639 -68.08 -23.55 -6.84
N ASP A 640 -66.93 -23.77 -6.19
CA ASP A 640 -66.71 -24.94 -5.33
C ASP A 640 -67.47 -24.85 -3.99
N GLU A 641 -67.32 -25.86 -3.14
CA GLU A 641 -67.99 -25.94 -1.83
C GLU A 641 -67.66 -24.77 -0.89
N ASN A 642 -66.56 -24.05 -1.15
CA ASN A 642 -66.11 -22.90 -0.38
C ASN A 642 -66.39 -21.58 -1.11
N GLY A 643 -67.14 -21.59 -2.21
CA GLY A 643 -67.55 -20.38 -2.94
C GLY A 643 -66.51 -19.84 -3.92
N TYR A 644 -65.46 -20.61 -4.24
CA TYR A 644 -64.46 -20.15 -5.19
C TYR A 644 -64.75 -20.53 -6.65
N THR A 645 -64.34 -19.68 -7.59
CA THR A 645 -64.27 -20.03 -9.02
C THR A 645 -63.12 -20.99 -9.33
N GLU A 646 -63.07 -21.48 -10.58
CA GLU A 646 -61.83 -22.04 -11.11
C GLU A 646 -60.71 -20.97 -11.16
N ASN A 647 -59.46 -21.41 -11.30
CA ASN A 647 -58.34 -20.50 -11.47
C ASN A 647 -58.28 -20.01 -12.93
N PHE A 648 -58.33 -18.70 -13.14
CA PHE A 648 -58.23 -18.10 -14.47
C PHE A 648 -56.78 -17.75 -14.77
N ASN A 649 -56.15 -18.48 -15.69
CA ASN A 649 -54.78 -18.23 -16.14
C ASN A 649 -54.78 -17.39 -17.42
N THR A 650 -54.04 -16.28 -17.45
CA THR A 650 -53.95 -15.37 -18.60
C THR A 650 -52.50 -14.98 -18.92
N ASP A 651 -52.20 -14.82 -20.21
CA ASP A 651 -50.86 -14.41 -20.70
C ASP A 651 -50.56 -12.92 -20.45
N SER A 652 -51.59 -12.12 -20.15
CA SER A 652 -51.46 -10.70 -19.85
C SER A 652 -52.35 -10.32 -18.68
N LYS A 653 -51.95 -9.27 -17.95
CA LYS A 653 -52.75 -8.72 -16.85
C LYS A 653 -54.04 -8.13 -17.43
N GLN A 654 -55.18 -8.70 -17.05
CA GLN A 654 -56.49 -8.22 -17.45
C GLN A 654 -57.49 -8.30 -16.30
N THR A 655 -58.51 -7.44 -16.34
CA THR A 655 -59.65 -7.51 -15.44
C THR A 655 -60.60 -8.61 -15.92
N ILE A 656 -61.04 -9.46 -15.01
CA ILE A 656 -62.04 -10.49 -15.26
C ILE A 656 -63.28 -10.13 -14.44
N ASP A 657 -64.39 -9.85 -15.12
CA ASP A 657 -65.66 -9.57 -14.48
C ASP A 657 -66.41 -10.89 -14.27
N VAL A 658 -66.45 -11.38 -13.04
CA VAL A 658 -67.17 -12.62 -12.70
C VAL A 658 -68.52 -12.30 -12.06
N ARG A 659 -69.59 -12.91 -12.57
CA ARG A 659 -70.98 -12.70 -12.13
C ARG A 659 -71.63 -14.01 -11.73
N LEU A 660 -72.17 -14.10 -10.52
CA LEU A 660 -72.98 -15.24 -10.09
C LEU A 660 -74.37 -15.24 -10.77
N LEU A 661 -74.84 -16.42 -11.13
CA LEU A 661 -76.16 -16.70 -11.68
C LEU A 661 -76.99 -17.42 -10.61
N ASN A 662 -77.67 -16.66 -9.74
CA ASN A 662 -78.57 -17.18 -8.72
C ASN A 662 -80.04 -16.85 -9.06
N GLN A 663 -80.97 -17.78 -8.83
CA GLN A 663 -82.36 -17.70 -9.30
C GLN A 663 -83.27 -16.75 -8.50
N ASN A 664 -82.83 -16.21 -7.36
CA ASN A 664 -83.69 -15.40 -6.48
C ASN A 664 -83.17 -13.99 -6.11
N ILE A 665 -82.09 -13.50 -6.73
CA ILE A 665 -81.55 -12.16 -6.45
C ILE A 665 -80.94 -11.60 -7.75
N ASP A 666 -81.22 -10.34 -8.08
CA ASP A 666 -80.59 -9.63 -9.21
C ASP A 666 -79.06 -9.63 -9.06
N MET A 667 -78.38 -9.85 -10.18
CA MET A 667 -76.92 -10.03 -10.33
C MET A 667 -76.06 -9.30 -9.28
N ILE A 668 -75.37 -10.05 -8.43
CA ILE A 668 -74.37 -9.50 -7.50
C ILE A 668 -73.03 -9.40 -8.25
N LEU A 669 -72.54 -8.18 -8.42
CA LEU A 669 -71.17 -7.86 -8.82
C LEU A 669 -70.33 -7.69 -7.55
N GLY A 670 -69.54 -8.69 -7.20
CA GLY A 670 -68.68 -8.61 -6.03
C GLY A 670 -67.85 -9.88 -5.85
N GLY A 671 -66.53 -9.73 -5.80
CA GLY A 671 -65.59 -10.79 -5.45
C GLY A 671 -64.33 -10.14 -4.90
N VAL A 672 -63.72 -10.75 -3.89
CA VAL A 672 -62.40 -10.32 -3.40
C VAL A 672 -61.34 -10.92 -4.33
N HIS A 673 -60.48 -10.07 -4.89
CA HIS A 673 -59.31 -10.49 -5.66
C HIS A 673 -58.28 -11.06 -4.68
N GLU A 674 -57.98 -12.36 -4.78
CA GLU A 674 -56.76 -12.95 -4.21
C GLU A 674 -55.74 -13.27 -5.31
#